data_AF-R0H2Q8-F1
#
_entry.id   AF-R0H2Q8-F1
#
_cell.length_a   1.000
_cell.length_b   1.000
_cell.length_c   1.000
_cell.angle_alpha   90.00
_cell.angle_beta   90.00
_cell.angle_gamma   90.00
#
_symmetry.space_group_name_H-M   'P 1'
#
loop_
_entity.id
_entity.type
_entity.pdbx_description
1 polymer ?
#
loop_
_entity_poly.entity_id
_entity_poly.type
_entity_poly.pdbx_seq_one_letter_code
_entity_poly.pdbx_strand_id
1 'polypeptide(L)'
;MEITSGSLGNGIPEAMGQTRGNIKRCLEKYIEKGRRVMKLNQLMDEMEIVINDVTQRRRVMEGDLGKILCFTQEAVVIPPNVAFAVRGNPGNWQYVKVNSTNLSVEALSSTQYLKLKELLFDEDWANDENALEVDFGALDFTLPQLSLSSSIGNGMSFVSSKLGGRLNDNPQPLVDYLLSLEHQGEKLMMNETLNTARKLEMSLILADVFLSELPKDTPFQAFELRFKEWGFEKGWGDSAGRVKDTMRILSEILQAPDPRNIDRFFARIPRIFNVVIFSVHGYFGQTDVLGLPDTGGQVVYILDQVKALEDELLHRINSQGLNFKPQIIVVTRLIPDAKNTKCNQELEPIFGTKHSNILRIPFVTENGILRRWVSRFDIYPYLERFTKDATTKILDILEGKPDLIIGNYTDGNLVASLMASKLGITQATIAHALEKTKYEDSDIKWKEFDSKYHFSSQFTADLISMNSADFIIASTYQEIAGSKERSGQYESHMSFTLPGLYRVVSGINVFDPRFNIAAPGADDSIYFPFTAQDRRFTKFYPSIDELLYSQDENGDHIGYLVDKKKPIIFSMARLDLVKNLTGLTEWYAKNKRLRDLVNLVIVGGFFDPTKSKDREEISEITKMHSLIEKYQLKGQFRWIAAQTDRTRNGELYRCIADTRGAFVQPAHYEAFGLTVIEAMSCGLVTFATNQGGPAEIIVDGVSGFHIDPSNGEESSDKIVDFFEKCNIDPNYWNMFSTEGLQRISECYTWKIYANRVINMGSTYSYWRHLNKDQKLAKQRYIHSFYNLQYRNLVKTIPILSDIPRPPPPPPKPLVKPSSAKGKRTQSRLSFRLFGA
;
A
#
# COMPACT_ATOMS: atom_id res chain seq x y z
N MET A 1 -24.43 11.36 -6.79
CA MET A 1 -25.50 11.01 -7.75
C MET A 1 -26.12 9.72 -7.25
N GLU A 2 -27.38 9.73 -6.83
CA GLU A 2 -28.11 8.51 -6.46
C GLU A 2 -28.90 8.04 -7.68
N ILE A 3 -28.60 6.85 -8.20
CA ILE A 3 -29.40 6.22 -9.25
C ILE A 3 -30.57 5.50 -8.56
N THR A 4 -31.77 6.03 -8.70
CA THR A 4 -33.00 5.44 -8.13
C THR A 4 -33.67 4.47 -9.11
N SER A 5 -34.45 3.53 -8.59
CA SER A 5 -35.24 2.59 -9.41
C SER A 5 -36.21 3.33 -10.33
N GLY A 6 -36.31 2.90 -11.59
CA GLY A 6 -37.07 3.62 -12.62
C GLY A 6 -37.00 2.97 -14.01
N SER A 7 -37.16 3.76 -15.06
CA SER A 7 -37.01 3.32 -16.47
C SER A 7 -36.09 4.30 -17.20
N LEU A 8 -35.14 3.79 -18.00
CA LEU A 8 -34.24 4.66 -18.76
C LEU A 8 -35.02 5.48 -19.78
N GLY A 9 -34.90 6.82 -19.72
CA GLY A 9 -35.56 7.74 -20.66
C GLY A 9 -36.91 8.30 -20.21
N ASN A 10 -37.25 8.26 -18.92
CA ASN A 10 -38.42 8.99 -18.39
C ASN A 10 -38.15 10.50 -18.35
N GLY A 11 -39.10 11.31 -18.87
CA GLY A 11 -39.01 12.79 -18.92
C GLY A 11 -38.56 13.37 -20.26
N ILE A 12 -38.42 12.53 -21.29
CA ILE A 12 -37.99 12.93 -22.64
C ILE A 12 -39.24 13.18 -23.52
N PRO A 13 -39.43 14.39 -24.12
CA PRO A 13 -40.57 14.68 -25.01
C PRO A 13 -40.65 13.71 -26.21
N GLU A 14 -41.86 13.44 -26.71
CA GLU A 14 -42.16 12.48 -27.80
C GLU A 14 -41.31 12.66 -29.08
N ALA A 15 -40.70 13.82 -29.30
CA ALA A 15 -39.77 14.08 -30.41
C ALA A 15 -38.42 13.33 -30.33
N MET A 16 -38.15 12.58 -29.24
CA MET A 16 -36.85 11.92 -28.95
C MET A 16 -36.92 10.38 -28.84
N GLY A 17 -37.95 9.73 -29.40
CA GLY A 17 -38.08 8.26 -29.43
C GLY A 17 -36.87 7.51 -30.02
N GLN A 18 -36.06 8.19 -30.85
CA GLN A 18 -34.83 7.67 -31.44
C GLN A 18 -33.73 7.39 -30.39
N THR A 19 -33.62 8.20 -29.33
CA THR A 19 -32.63 7.99 -28.25
C THR A 19 -32.96 6.74 -27.43
N ARG A 20 -34.24 6.53 -27.12
CA ARG A 20 -34.72 5.31 -26.43
C ARG A 20 -34.51 4.05 -27.29
N GLY A 21 -34.75 4.16 -28.59
CA GLY A 21 -34.45 3.08 -29.56
C GLY A 21 -32.95 2.75 -29.61
N ASN A 22 -32.08 3.76 -29.58
CA ASN A 22 -30.63 3.57 -29.56
C ASN A 22 -30.13 2.94 -28.26
N ILE A 23 -30.67 3.34 -27.10
CA ILE A 23 -30.38 2.69 -25.81
C ILE A 23 -30.73 1.20 -25.87
N LYS A 24 -31.92 0.86 -26.39
CA LYS A 24 -32.36 -0.52 -26.55
C LYS A 24 -31.41 -1.32 -27.43
N ARG A 25 -31.03 -0.78 -28.60
CA ARG A 25 -30.09 -1.42 -29.52
C ARG A 25 -28.71 -1.65 -28.88
N CYS A 26 -28.23 -0.73 -28.04
CA CYS A 26 -26.98 -0.92 -27.30
C CYS A 26 -27.09 -2.09 -26.30
N LEU A 27 -28.16 -2.15 -25.52
CA LEU A 27 -28.37 -3.23 -24.56
C LEU A 27 -28.57 -4.59 -25.26
N GLU A 28 -29.31 -4.62 -26.37
CA GLU A 28 -29.46 -5.80 -27.24
C GLU A 28 -28.10 -6.27 -27.76
N LYS A 29 -27.19 -5.34 -28.13
CA LYS A 29 -25.82 -5.66 -28.52
C LYS A 29 -25.01 -6.26 -27.37
N TYR A 30 -25.10 -5.67 -26.18
CA TYR A 30 -24.39 -6.18 -25.01
C TYR A 30 -24.82 -7.61 -24.67
N ILE A 31 -26.10 -7.97 -24.79
CA ILE A 31 -26.57 -9.34 -24.49
C ILE A 31 -26.32 -10.35 -25.62
N GLU A 32 -25.94 -9.91 -26.83
CA GLU A 32 -25.85 -10.76 -28.04
C GLU A 32 -24.92 -11.96 -27.86
N LYS A 33 -23.74 -11.79 -27.24
CA LYS A 33 -22.77 -12.88 -27.03
C LYS A 33 -23.02 -13.68 -25.74
N GLY A 34 -24.21 -13.57 -25.14
CA GLY A 34 -24.60 -14.33 -23.95
C GLY A 34 -23.95 -13.86 -22.65
N ARG A 35 -23.86 -14.80 -21.70
CA ARG A 35 -23.37 -14.57 -20.32
C ARG A 35 -21.88 -14.18 -20.33
N ARG A 36 -21.53 -12.97 -19.88
CA ARG A 36 -20.13 -12.50 -19.79
C ARG A 36 -19.94 -11.30 -18.85
N VAL A 37 -18.70 -11.04 -18.46
CA VAL A 37 -18.29 -9.75 -17.87
C VAL A 37 -17.84 -8.82 -18.98
N MET A 38 -18.18 -7.54 -18.88
CA MET A 38 -17.74 -6.48 -19.78
C MET A 38 -17.09 -5.33 -19.00
N LYS A 39 -15.97 -4.81 -19.50
CA LYS A 39 -15.33 -3.58 -19.01
C LYS A 39 -15.86 -2.37 -19.79
N LEU A 40 -15.60 -1.16 -19.30
CA LEU A 40 -16.11 0.08 -19.90
C LEU A 40 -15.71 0.23 -21.37
N ASN A 41 -14.45 -0.02 -21.72
CA ASN A 41 -13.98 0.03 -23.11
C ASN A 41 -14.81 -0.88 -24.03
N GLN A 42 -15.10 -2.11 -23.61
CA GLN A 42 -15.90 -3.06 -24.39
C GLN A 42 -17.36 -2.60 -24.55
N LEU A 43 -17.94 -2.00 -23.51
CA LEU A 43 -19.27 -1.40 -23.58
C LEU A 43 -19.28 -0.23 -24.58
N MET A 44 -18.27 0.63 -24.51
CA MET A 44 -18.13 1.75 -25.44
C MET A 44 -17.95 1.25 -26.88
N ASP A 45 -17.02 0.32 -27.13
CA ASP A 45 -16.76 -0.27 -28.45
C ASP A 45 -18.05 -0.88 -29.06
N GLU A 46 -18.80 -1.65 -28.28
CA GLU A 46 -20.06 -2.24 -28.73
C GLU A 46 -21.15 -1.18 -28.98
N MET A 47 -21.18 -0.08 -28.22
CA MET A 47 -22.03 1.08 -28.53
C MET A 47 -21.62 1.75 -29.84
N GLU A 48 -20.33 1.92 -30.10
CA GLU A 48 -19.84 2.56 -31.32
C GLU A 48 -20.23 1.78 -32.58
N ILE A 49 -20.20 0.45 -32.50
CA ILE A 49 -20.65 -0.46 -33.56
C ILE A 49 -22.15 -0.31 -33.86
N VAL A 50 -22.96 -0.01 -32.85
CA VAL A 50 -24.42 0.09 -32.99
C VAL A 50 -24.84 1.48 -33.45
N ILE A 51 -24.17 2.53 -32.97
CA ILE A 51 -24.48 3.93 -33.21
C ILE A 51 -23.32 4.59 -33.98
N ASN A 52 -23.36 4.46 -35.31
CA ASN A 52 -22.37 5.06 -36.20
C ASN A 52 -22.45 6.61 -36.25
N ASP A 53 -23.63 7.17 -35.96
CA ASP A 53 -23.84 8.62 -35.93
C ASP A 53 -23.31 9.22 -34.61
N VAL A 54 -22.27 10.05 -34.73
CA VAL A 54 -21.59 10.71 -33.59
C VAL A 54 -22.54 11.61 -32.78
N THR A 55 -23.50 12.27 -33.42
CA THR A 55 -24.48 13.14 -32.76
C THR A 55 -25.47 12.32 -31.94
N GLN A 56 -25.93 11.20 -32.48
CA GLN A 56 -26.81 10.27 -31.75
C GLN A 56 -26.09 9.61 -30.58
N ARG A 57 -24.82 9.22 -30.78
CA ARG A 57 -23.97 8.66 -29.71
C ARG A 57 -23.79 9.66 -28.58
N ARG A 58 -23.49 10.93 -28.90
CA ARG A 58 -23.40 12.02 -27.93
C ARG A 58 -24.70 12.18 -27.13
N ARG A 59 -25.87 12.14 -27.78
CA ARG A 59 -27.16 12.21 -27.07
C ARG A 59 -27.40 11.03 -26.13
N VAL A 60 -26.98 9.81 -26.49
CA VAL A 60 -27.04 8.65 -25.58
C VAL A 60 -26.11 8.84 -24.39
N MET A 61 -24.90 9.38 -24.62
CA MET A 61 -23.91 9.68 -23.58
C MET A 61 -24.33 10.83 -22.64
N GLU A 62 -25.11 11.79 -23.13
CA GLU A 62 -25.71 12.87 -22.31
C GLU A 62 -26.92 12.37 -21.49
N GLY A 63 -27.52 11.24 -21.88
CA GLY A 63 -28.67 10.62 -21.24
C GLY A 63 -28.35 9.71 -20.06
N ASP A 64 -29.36 8.99 -19.57
CA ASP A 64 -29.25 8.15 -18.36
C ASP A 64 -28.29 6.96 -18.54
N LEU A 65 -28.30 6.30 -19.70
CA LEU A 65 -27.34 5.23 -19.99
C LEU A 65 -25.91 5.78 -20.02
N GLY A 66 -25.70 6.94 -20.62
CA GLY A 66 -24.41 7.62 -20.64
C GLY A 66 -23.87 7.91 -19.24
N LYS A 67 -24.73 8.43 -18.35
CA LYS A 67 -24.38 8.64 -16.94
C LYS A 67 -23.97 7.34 -16.24
N ILE A 68 -24.67 6.23 -16.47
CA ILE A 68 -24.28 4.91 -15.94
C ILE A 68 -22.91 4.50 -16.48
N LEU A 69 -22.71 4.58 -17.79
CA LEU A 69 -21.47 4.15 -18.45
C LEU A 69 -20.26 4.97 -18.01
N CYS A 70 -20.37 6.29 -17.90
CA CYS A 70 -19.28 7.17 -17.46
C CYS A 70 -18.67 6.78 -16.10
N PHE A 71 -19.45 6.14 -15.24
CA PHE A 71 -19.03 5.71 -13.90
C PHE A 71 -18.96 4.19 -13.75
N THR A 72 -19.21 3.42 -14.82
CA THR A 72 -19.18 1.96 -14.76
C THR A 72 -17.74 1.47 -14.66
N GLN A 73 -17.46 0.67 -13.64
CA GLN A 73 -16.18 -0.04 -13.50
C GLN A 73 -16.21 -1.38 -14.23
N GLU A 74 -17.33 -2.10 -14.11
CA GLU A 74 -17.59 -3.34 -14.84
C GLU A 74 -19.10 -3.61 -14.94
N ALA A 75 -19.48 -4.41 -15.93
CA ALA A 75 -20.84 -4.88 -16.13
C ALA A 75 -20.89 -6.40 -16.24
N VAL A 76 -21.91 -7.01 -15.63
CA VAL A 76 -22.23 -8.43 -15.69
C VAL A 76 -23.44 -8.59 -16.59
N VAL A 77 -23.28 -9.34 -17.67
CA VAL A 77 -24.33 -9.61 -18.66
C VAL A 77 -24.95 -10.98 -18.38
N ILE A 78 -26.24 -11.00 -18.04
CA ILE A 78 -27.06 -12.22 -17.90
C ILE A 78 -28.38 -11.96 -18.63
N PRO A 79 -28.51 -12.38 -19.90
CA PRO A 79 -29.68 -12.05 -20.71
C PRO A 79 -31.01 -12.40 -20.01
N PRO A 80 -32.04 -11.53 -20.07
CA PRO A 80 -32.10 -10.25 -20.79
C PRO A 80 -31.56 -9.03 -20.00
N ASN A 81 -30.81 -9.25 -18.92
CA ASN A 81 -30.36 -8.19 -18.01
C ASN A 81 -28.87 -7.88 -18.16
N VAL A 82 -28.51 -6.62 -17.93
CA VAL A 82 -27.14 -6.15 -17.78
C VAL A 82 -27.04 -5.44 -16.43
N ALA A 83 -26.18 -5.94 -15.54
CA ALA A 83 -25.94 -5.36 -14.23
C ALA A 83 -24.63 -4.57 -14.22
N PHE A 84 -24.69 -3.29 -13.86
CA PHE A 84 -23.57 -2.37 -13.85
C PHE A 84 -23.09 -2.13 -12.41
N ALA A 85 -21.79 -2.24 -12.18
CA ALA A 85 -21.13 -1.71 -10.98
C ALA A 85 -20.70 -0.27 -11.26
N VAL A 86 -21.42 0.67 -10.69
CA VAL A 86 -21.27 2.11 -10.91
C VAL A 86 -20.56 2.74 -9.72
N ARG A 87 -19.46 3.43 -9.99
CA ARG A 87 -18.65 4.12 -9.00
C ARG A 87 -18.65 5.62 -9.28
N GLY A 88 -19.61 6.32 -8.69
CA GLY A 88 -19.80 7.75 -8.95
C GLY A 88 -18.69 8.62 -8.35
N ASN A 89 -18.21 8.27 -7.16
CA ASN A 89 -17.12 8.92 -6.46
C ASN A 89 -16.27 7.86 -5.74
N PRO A 90 -15.01 8.16 -5.37
CA PRO A 90 -14.22 7.26 -4.56
C PRO A 90 -14.92 6.81 -3.28
N GLY A 91 -14.96 5.50 -3.06
CA GLY A 91 -15.64 4.84 -1.94
C GLY A 91 -17.14 4.65 -2.11
N ASN A 92 -17.77 5.23 -3.13
CA ASN A 92 -19.23 5.22 -3.32
C ASN A 92 -19.63 4.35 -4.51
N TRP A 93 -20.13 3.15 -4.18
CA TRP A 93 -20.57 2.15 -5.15
C TRP A 93 -22.10 2.04 -5.19
N GLN A 94 -22.63 1.90 -6.39
CA GLN A 94 -24.03 1.58 -6.68
C GLN A 94 -24.07 0.45 -7.69
N TYR A 95 -24.99 -0.48 -7.48
CA TYR A 95 -25.18 -1.59 -8.40
C TYR A 95 -26.56 -1.45 -9.02
N VAL A 96 -26.65 -1.51 -10.35
CA VAL A 96 -27.93 -1.32 -11.05
C VAL A 96 -28.09 -2.37 -12.13
N LYS A 97 -29.29 -2.96 -12.21
CA LYS A 97 -29.68 -3.94 -13.23
C LYS A 97 -30.60 -3.28 -14.24
N VAL A 98 -30.26 -3.39 -15.51
CA VAL A 98 -31.05 -2.87 -16.62
C VAL A 98 -31.54 -4.02 -17.47
N ASN A 99 -32.84 -4.08 -17.72
CA ASN A 99 -33.43 -5.07 -18.63
C ASN A 99 -33.41 -4.55 -20.07
N SER A 100 -32.86 -5.35 -21.00
CA SER A 100 -32.69 -4.95 -22.41
C SER A 100 -34.01 -4.80 -23.17
N THR A 101 -35.08 -5.46 -22.72
CA THR A 101 -36.37 -5.51 -23.45
C THR A 101 -37.26 -4.33 -23.10
N ASN A 102 -37.46 -4.08 -21.79
CA ASN A 102 -38.39 -3.04 -21.31
C ASN A 102 -37.68 -1.78 -20.77
N LEU A 103 -36.34 -1.79 -20.69
CA LEU A 103 -35.49 -0.70 -20.19
C LEU A 103 -35.71 -0.34 -18.71
N SER A 104 -36.29 -1.25 -17.92
CA SER A 104 -36.44 -1.06 -16.47
C SER A 104 -35.08 -1.07 -15.78
N VAL A 105 -34.88 -0.17 -14.83
CA VAL A 105 -33.71 -0.05 -13.96
C VAL A 105 -34.09 -0.42 -12.54
N GLU A 106 -33.38 -1.40 -11.99
CA GLU A 106 -33.54 -1.87 -10.62
C GLU A 106 -32.23 -1.66 -9.86
N ALA A 107 -32.27 -0.98 -8.72
CA ALA A 107 -31.13 -0.90 -7.82
C ALA A 107 -30.89 -2.28 -7.17
N LEU A 108 -29.63 -2.70 -7.11
CA LEU A 108 -29.20 -3.95 -6.51
C LEU A 108 -28.42 -3.70 -5.22
N SER A 109 -28.53 -4.60 -4.25
CA SER A 109 -27.55 -4.72 -3.17
C SER A 109 -26.23 -5.29 -3.69
N SER A 110 -25.15 -5.13 -2.92
CA SER A 110 -23.85 -5.76 -3.23
C SER A 110 -23.99 -7.28 -3.32
N THR A 111 -24.74 -7.91 -2.41
CA THR A 111 -25.06 -9.35 -2.47
C THR A 111 -25.71 -9.74 -3.79
N GLN A 112 -26.75 -9.03 -4.22
CA GLN A 112 -27.46 -9.35 -5.47
C GLN A 112 -26.54 -9.21 -6.68
N TYR A 113 -25.71 -8.17 -6.73
CA TYR A 113 -24.73 -7.99 -7.80
C TYR A 113 -23.68 -9.11 -7.82
N LEU A 114 -23.14 -9.47 -6.66
CA LEU A 114 -22.15 -10.55 -6.56
C LEU A 114 -22.73 -11.90 -6.97
N LYS A 115 -23.99 -12.22 -6.60
CA LYS A 115 -24.68 -13.42 -7.09
C LYS A 115 -24.79 -13.46 -8.61
N LEU A 116 -25.11 -12.33 -9.25
CA LEU A 116 -25.10 -12.24 -10.72
C LEU A 116 -23.69 -12.50 -11.28
N LYS A 117 -22.64 -11.98 -10.64
CA LYS A 117 -21.26 -12.24 -11.07
C LYS A 117 -20.90 -13.73 -10.92
N GLU A 118 -21.33 -14.37 -9.84
CA GLU A 118 -21.10 -15.79 -9.55
C GLU A 118 -21.80 -16.73 -10.55
N LEU A 119 -23.01 -16.39 -11.03
CA LEU A 119 -23.73 -17.18 -12.05
C LEU A 119 -22.93 -17.40 -13.35
N LEU A 120 -21.88 -16.62 -13.60
CA LEU A 120 -20.98 -16.78 -14.74
C LEU A 120 -19.95 -17.91 -14.53
N PHE A 121 -19.68 -18.29 -13.28
CA PHE A 121 -18.56 -19.17 -12.91
C PHE A 121 -18.99 -20.37 -12.06
N ASP A 122 -20.00 -20.23 -11.21
CA ASP A 122 -20.48 -21.24 -10.27
C ASP A 122 -21.98 -21.02 -9.98
N GLU A 123 -22.85 -21.64 -10.80
CA GLU A 123 -24.30 -21.45 -10.75
C GLU A 123 -24.92 -22.08 -9.49
N ASP A 124 -24.37 -23.17 -8.99
CA ASP A 124 -24.81 -23.81 -7.74
C ASP A 124 -24.52 -22.90 -6.55
N TRP A 125 -23.32 -22.34 -6.47
CA TRP A 125 -22.95 -21.38 -5.41
C TRP A 125 -23.79 -20.10 -5.43
N ALA A 126 -24.05 -19.55 -6.62
CA ALA A 126 -24.83 -18.33 -6.75
C ALA A 126 -26.27 -18.48 -6.23
N ASN A 127 -26.84 -19.69 -6.36
CA ASN A 127 -28.20 -20.02 -5.96
C ASN A 127 -28.29 -20.62 -4.54
N ASP A 128 -27.17 -20.90 -3.87
CA ASP A 128 -27.17 -21.39 -2.50
C ASP A 128 -27.58 -20.28 -1.52
N GLU A 129 -28.72 -20.47 -0.85
CA GLU A 129 -29.23 -19.56 0.18
C GLU A 129 -28.39 -19.58 1.46
N ASN A 130 -27.58 -20.63 1.67
CA ASN A 130 -26.71 -20.79 2.82
C ASN A 130 -25.23 -20.49 2.52
N ALA A 131 -24.93 -19.99 1.31
CA ALA A 131 -23.59 -19.54 0.94
C ALA A 131 -23.06 -18.53 1.98
N LEU A 132 -21.83 -18.73 2.46
CA LEU A 132 -21.24 -17.89 3.50
C LEU A 132 -21.08 -16.43 3.01
N GLU A 133 -21.76 -15.51 3.70
CA GLU A 133 -21.57 -14.07 3.54
C GLU A 133 -20.74 -13.49 4.67
N VAL A 134 -19.67 -12.78 4.28
CA VAL A 134 -18.77 -12.06 5.18
C VAL A 134 -19.16 -10.59 5.17
N ASP A 135 -19.62 -10.10 6.32
CA ASP A 135 -20.06 -8.72 6.54
C ASP A 135 -19.44 -8.17 7.84
N PHE A 136 -18.29 -7.50 7.69
CA PHE A 136 -17.65 -6.80 8.80
C PHE A 136 -18.36 -5.49 9.14
N GLY A 137 -19.10 -4.89 8.19
CA GLY A 137 -19.82 -3.63 8.39
C GLY A 137 -20.94 -3.76 9.42
N ALA A 138 -21.56 -4.93 9.53
CA ALA A 138 -22.55 -5.26 10.56
C ALA A 138 -22.03 -5.07 12.01
N LEU A 139 -20.70 -5.07 12.21
CA LEU A 139 -20.06 -4.92 13.53
C LEU A 139 -19.61 -3.47 13.83
N ASP A 140 -19.79 -2.55 12.88
CA ASP A 140 -19.29 -1.17 12.97
C ASP A 140 -20.36 -0.14 13.42
N PHE A 141 -21.48 -0.60 14.00
CA PHE A 141 -22.72 0.16 14.27
C PHE A 141 -22.61 1.39 15.20
N THR A 142 -21.53 1.57 15.97
CA THR A 142 -21.31 2.76 16.83
C THR A 142 -20.14 3.64 16.40
N LEU A 143 -19.37 3.22 15.37
CA LEU A 143 -18.20 3.99 14.96
C LEU A 143 -18.62 5.12 14.03
N PRO A 144 -18.23 6.37 14.33
CA PRO A 144 -18.44 7.45 13.39
C PRO A 144 -17.59 7.20 12.14
N GLN A 145 -18.18 7.43 10.97
CA GLN A 145 -17.52 7.29 9.68
C GLN A 145 -17.32 8.65 9.03
N LEU A 146 -16.32 8.74 8.17
CA LEU A 146 -16.19 9.86 7.25
C LEU A 146 -17.27 9.74 6.15
N SER A 147 -17.60 10.85 5.50
CA SER A 147 -18.60 10.86 4.40
C SER A 147 -18.08 11.53 3.13
N LEU A 148 -17.06 12.38 3.25
CA LEU A 148 -16.46 13.09 2.12
C LEU A 148 -15.30 12.27 1.55
N SER A 149 -15.32 11.99 0.24
CA SER A 149 -14.24 11.27 -0.43
C SER A 149 -12.89 11.97 -0.27
N SER A 150 -12.86 13.30 -0.20
CA SER A 150 -11.65 14.08 0.03
C SER A 150 -11.03 13.91 1.42
N SER A 151 -11.78 13.36 2.38
CA SER A 151 -11.29 13.13 3.74
C SER A 151 -10.76 11.71 3.97
N ILE A 152 -10.91 10.79 2.99
CA ILE A 152 -10.38 9.44 3.08
C ILE A 152 -8.86 9.48 3.32
N GLY A 153 -8.37 8.64 4.24
CA GLY A 153 -6.97 8.64 4.63
C GLY A 153 -6.58 9.73 5.64
N ASN A 154 -7.53 10.53 6.12
CA ASN A 154 -7.33 11.50 7.21
C ASN A 154 -8.02 11.07 8.52
N GLY A 155 -7.93 9.77 8.82
CA GLY A 155 -8.61 9.15 9.95
C GLY A 155 -8.25 9.76 11.31
N MET A 156 -6.98 9.99 11.59
CA MET A 156 -6.50 10.51 12.88
C MET A 156 -7.12 11.87 13.20
N SER A 157 -7.15 12.80 12.24
CA SER A 157 -7.76 14.13 12.44
C SER A 157 -9.25 14.03 12.75
N PHE A 158 -9.95 13.11 12.08
CA PHE A 158 -11.35 12.84 12.38
C PHE A 158 -11.55 12.21 13.78
N VAL A 159 -10.70 11.25 14.16
CA VAL A 159 -10.70 10.68 15.51
C VAL A 159 -10.49 11.76 16.56
N SER A 160 -9.51 12.65 16.39
CA SER A 160 -9.24 13.75 17.33
C SER A 160 -10.42 14.71 17.46
N SER A 161 -11.14 14.98 16.37
CA SER A 161 -12.39 15.73 16.42
C SER A 161 -13.49 15.02 17.21
N LYS A 162 -13.64 13.70 17.04
CA LYS A 162 -14.63 12.92 17.79
C LYS A 162 -14.25 12.74 19.26
N LEU A 163 -12.96 12.65 19.57
CA LEU A 163 -12.45 12.66 20.94
C LEU A 163 -12.82 13.97 21.64
N GLY A 164 -12.73 15.12 20.96
CA GLY A 164 -13.13 16.41 21.52
C GLY A 164 -14.57 16.42 22.03
N GLY A 165 -15.52 15.93 21.22
CA GLY A 165 -16.92 15.80 21.65
C GLY A 165 -17.11 14.87 22.85
N ARG A 166 -16.47 13.69 22.84
CA ARG A 166 -16.58 12.72 23.95
C ARG A 166 -15.96 13.23 25.26
N LEU A 167 -14.83 13.93 25.17
CA LEU A 167 -14.15 14.52 26.33
C LEU A 167 -14.96 15.65 26.94
N ASN A 168 -15.67 16.42 26.11
CA ASN A 168 -16.57 17.47 26.56
C ASN A 168 -17.74 16.90 27.39
N ASP A 169 -18.24 15.72 27.01
CA ASP A 169 -19.33 15.04 27.72
C ASP A 169 -18.85 14.35 29.00
N ASN A 170 -17.70 13.67 28.95
CA ASN A 170 -17.13 12.97 30.09
C ASN A 170 -15.58 12.85 29.98
N PRO A 171 -14.82 13.64 30.76
CA PRO A 171 -13.35 13.59 30.76
C PRO A 171 -12.76 12.43 31.58
N GLN A 172 -13.55 11.72 32.40
CA GLN A 172 -13.04 10.67 33.30
C GLN A 172 -12.27 9.55 32.59
N PRO A 173 -12.68 9.04 31.40
CA PRO A 173 -11.92 8.02 30.69
C PRO A 173 -10.49 8.45 30.31
N LEU A 174 -10.25 9.76 30.11
CA LEU A 174 -8.90 10.28 29.87
C LEU A 174 -8.05 10.20 31.14
N VAL A 175 -8.64 10.51 32.28
CA VAL A 175 -7.98 10.38 33.60
C VAL A 175 -7.62 8.93 33.86
N ASP A 176 -8.57 8.01 33.66
CA ASP A 176 -8.35 6.57 33.83
C ASP A 176 -7.27 6.05 32.87
N TYR A 177 -7.23 6.57 31.65
CA TYR A 177 -6.17 6.25 30.69
C TYR A 177 -4.80 6.75 31.16
N LEU A 178 -4.69 8.00 31.59
CA LEU A 178 -3.43 8.58 32.08
C LEU A 178 -2.92 7.88 33.34
N LEU A 179 -3.80 7.47 34.25
CA LEU A 179 -3.47 6.68 35.45
C LEU A 179 -2.96 5.28 35.12
N SER A 180 -3.38 4.73 33.98
CA SER A 180 -2.95 3.40 33.53
C SER A 180 -1.57 3.39 32.88
N LEU A 181 -0.94 4.55 32.70
CA LEU A 181 0.37 4.66 32.04
C LEU A 181 1.49 4.24 33.00
N GLU A 182 2.18 3.18 32.60
CA GLU A 182 3.32 2.61 33.32
C GLU A 182 4.33 2.09 32.30
N HIS A 183 5.61 2.18 32.62
CA HIS A 183 6.67 1.53 31.87
C HIS A 183 7.76 1.01 32.82
N GLN A 184 8.15 -0.26 32.67
CA GLN A 184 9.16 -0.91 33.52
C GLN A 184 8.90 -0.79 35.03
N GLY A 185 7.63 -0.85 35.47
CA GLY A 185 7.25 -0.71 36.87
C GLY A 185 7.22 0.74 37.38
N GLU A 186 7.60 1.72 36.57
CA GLU A 186 7.48 3.14 36.89
C GLU A 186 6.15 3.69 36.38
N LYS A 187 5.35 4.28 37.29
CA LYS A 187 4.16 5.05 36.91
C LYS A 187 4.54 6.32 36.16
N LEU A 188 3.78 6.64 35.12
CA LEU A 188 3.98 7.83 34.29
C LEU A 188 2.77 8.76 34.39
N MET A 189 3.02 10.04 34.14
CA MET A 189 2.03 11.13 34.16
C MET A 189 1.39 11.37 35.52
N MET A 190 0.63 10.43 36.07
CA MET A 190 -0.19 10.62 37.27
C MET A 190 -0.21 9.38 38.17
N ASN A 191 -0.45 9.59 39.47
CA ASN A 191 -0.72 8.53 40.43
C ASN A 191 -2.15 8.61 41.01
N GLU A 192 -2.50 7.64 41.87
CA GLU A 192 -3.87 7.45 42.38
C GLU A 192 -4.45 8.64 43.15
N THR A 193 -3.63 9.62 43.54
CA THR A 193 -4.13 10.85 44.16
C THR A 193 -5.00 11.66 43.19
N LEU A 194 -4.74 11.58 41.88
CA LEU A 194 -5.47 12.25 40.79
C LEU A 194 -6.47 11.33 40.08
N ASN A 195 -7.28 10.61 40.85
CA ASN A 195 -8.23 9.62 40.32
C ASN A 195 -9.55 10.17 39.74
N THR A 196 -9.77 11.49 39.75
CA THR A 196 -10.96 12.10 39.14
C THR A 196 -10.63 13.33 38.32
N ALA A 197 -11.43 13.62 37.30
CA ALA A 197 -11.24 14.80 36.44
C ALA A 197 -11.16 16.10 37.24
N ARG A 198 -12.04 16.28 38.23
CA ARG A 198 -12.04 17.48 39.10
C ARG A 198 -10.74 17.62 39.91
N LYS A 199 -10.19 16.52 40.44
CA LYS A 199 -8.92 16.56 41.18
C LYS A 199 -7.75 16.93 40.26
N LEU A 200 -7.76 16.37 39.05
CA LEU A 200 -6.77 16.70 38.03
C LEU A 200 -6.82 18.17 37.64
N GLU A 201 -7.99 18.72 37.32
CA GLU A 201 -8.18 20.13 36.98
C GLU A 201 -7.66 21.07 38.08
N MET A 202 -8.03 20.81 39.34
CA MET A 202 -7.57 21.62 40.47
C MET A 202 -6.04 21.56 40.64
N SER A 203 -5.44 20.38 40.44
CA SER A 203 -4.00 20.18 40.59
C SER A 203 -3.21 20.80 39.43
N LEU A 204 -3.76 20.80 38.21
CA LEU A 204 -3.18 21.47 37.05
C LEU A 204 -3.11 23.00 37.24
N ILE A 205 -4.14 23.60 37.84
CA ILE A 205 -4.15 25.04 38.17
C ILE A 205 -3.04 25.37 39.18
N LEU A 206 -2.90 24.56 40.24
CA LEU A 206 -1.84 24.74 41.24
C LEU A 206 -0.44 24.57 40.62
N ALA A 207 -0.28 23.57 39.73
CA ALA A 207 0.95 23.35 39.01
C ALA A 207 1.30 24.52 38.08
N ASP A 208 0.33 25.11 37.36
CA ASP A 208 0.59 26.27 36.48
C ASP A 208 1.09 27.50 37.26
N VAL A 209 0.51 27.78 38.42
CA VAL A 209 0.96 28.88 39.29
C VAL A 209 2.39 28.64 39.75
N PHE A 210 2.68 27.45 40.29
CA PHE A 210 4.02 27.10 40.76
C PHE A 210 5.07 27.14 39.64
N LEU A 211 4.78 26.55 38.48
CA LEU A 211 5.70 26.53 37.34
C LEU A 211 5.91 27.92 36.73
N SER A 212 4.99 28.87 36.95
CA SER A 212 5.14 30.26 36.51
C SER A 212 6.21 31.03 37.29
N GLU A 213 6.53 30.60 38.50
CA GLU A 213 7.57 31.22 39.35
C GLU A 213 8.97 30.69 39.04
N LEU A 214 9.09 29.58 38.31
CA LEU A 214 10.36 28.94 37.96
C LEU A 214 10.91 29.45 36.61
N PRO A 215 12.25 29.56 36.46
CA PRO A 215 12.89 29.67 35.15
C PRO A 215 12.49 28.53 34.22
N LYS A 216 12.25 28.82 32.94
CA LYS A 216 11.72 27.84 31.96
C LYS A 216 12.64 26.62 31.77
N ASP A 217 13.94 26.80 31.94
CA ASP A 217 15.00 25.82 31.81
C ASP A 217 15.24 24.99 33.08
N THR A 218 14.52 25.27 34.18
CA THR A 218 14.62 24.49 35.43
C THR A 218 14.32 23.02 35.17
N PRO A 219 15.26 22.08 35.44
CA PRO A 219 15.04 20.65 35.20
C PRO A 219 13.92 20.06 36.05
N PHE A 220 13.17 19.07 35.52
CA PHE A 220 12.08 18.40 36.24
C PHE A 220 12.49 17.88 37.63
N GLN A 221 13.71 17.33 37.75
CA GLN A 221 14.24 16.77 38.99
C GLN A 221 14.31 17.78 40.13
N ALA A 222 14.41 19.08 39.83
CA ALA A 222 14.47 20.13 40.85
C ALA A 222 13.13 20.32 41.61
N PHE A 223 12.01 19.91 41.01
CA PHE A 223 10.66 20.05 41.60
C PHE A 223 9.85 18.75 41.61
N GLU A 224 10.47 17.62 41.23
CA GLU A 224 9.84 16.29 41.15
C GLU A 224 9.15 15.87 42.46
N LEU A 225 9.82 16.02 43.61
CA LEU A 225 9.26 15.61 44.91
C LEU A 225 7.94 16.30 45.21
N ARG A 226 7.88 17.61 44.98
CA ARG A 226 6.67 18.42 45.19
C ARG A 226 5.56 18.02 44.22
N PHE A 227 5.89 17.73 42.97
CA PHE A 227 4.92 17.28 41.96
C PHE A 227 4.34 15.92 42.32
N LYS A 228 5.18 15.01 42.81
CA LYS A 228 4.77 13.69 43.26
C LYS A 228 3.77 13.73 44.42
N GLU A 229 3.98 14.64 45.37
CA GLU A 229 3.03 14.90 46.48
C GLU A 229 1.65 15.38 45.98
N TRP A 230 1.62 16.12 44.86
CA TRP A 230 0.39 16.57 44.20
C TRP A 230 -0.20 15.55 43.23
N GLY A 231 0.48 14.42 43.03
CA GLY A 231 0.02 13.34 42.18
C GLY A 231 0.57 13.29 40.78
N PHE A 232 1.48 14.18 40.42
CA PHE A 232 2.13 14.21 39.12
C PHE A 232 3.43 13.41 39.15
N GLU A 233 3.49 12.36 38.33
CA GLU A 233 4.71 11.56 38.11
C GLU A 233 5.52 12.12 36.93
N LYS A 234 6.62 11.46 36.54
CA LYS A 234 7.44 11.85 35.38
C LYS A 234 6.67 11.73 34.06
N GLY A 235 7.15 12.41 33.01
CA GLY A 235 6.61 12.29 31.64
C GLY A 235 5.91 13.52 31.09
N TRP A 236 5.83 14.62 31.85
CA TRP A 236 5.23 15.88 31.41
C TRP A 236 6.18 16.79 30.61
N GLY A 237 7.49 16.62 30.81
CA GLY A 237 8.53 17.47 30.25
C GLY A 237 9.87 17.29 30.96
N ASP A 238 10.95 17.62 30.26
CA ASP A 238 12.31 17.66 30.79
C ASP A 238 12.61 18.91 31.67
N SER A 239 11.89 19.99 31.40
CA SER A 239 12.08 21.32 31.98
C SER A 239 10.76 21.93 32.42
N ALA A 240 10.80 22.88 33.37
CA ALA A 240 9.61 23.57 33.88
C ALA A 240 8.76 24.20 32.76
N GLY A 241 9.40 24.79 31.74
CA GLY A 241 8.70 25.35 30.58
C GLY A 241 7.95 24.28 29.78
N ARG A 242 8.59 23.13 29.54
CA ARG A 242 7.98 22.02 28.80
C ARG A 242 6.83 21.37 29.57
N VAL A 243 7.02 21.12 30.86
CA VAL A 243 6.00 20.59 31.78
C VAL A 243 4.79 21.51 31.79
N LYS A 244 5.01 22.81 31.97
CA LYS A 244 3.97 23.83 31.97
C LYS A 244 3.19 23.84 30.67
N ASP A 245 3.85 23.80 29.51
CA ASP A 245 3.18 23.76 28.22
C ASP A 245 2.32 22.49 28.07
N THR A 246 2.82 21.32 28.47
CA THR A 246 2.07 20.06 28.38
C THR A 246 0.85 20.07 29.31
N MET A 247 1.00 20.54 30.54
CA MET A 247 -0.09 20.68 31.51
C MET A 247 -1.13 21.71 31.07
N ARG A 248 -0.71 22.82 30.47
CA ARG A 248 -1.62 23.82 29.88
C ARG A 248 -2.46 23.24 28.76
N ILE A 249 -1.86 22.49 27.84
CA ILE A 249 -2.61 21.81 26.78
C ILE A 249 -3.68 20.90 27.38
N LEU A 250 -3.34 20.11 28.41
CA LEU A 250 -4.33 19.26 29.07
C LEU A 250 -5.41 20.06 29.79
N SER A 251 -5.05 21.14 30.48
CA SER A 251 -6.02 22.04 31.12
C SER A 251 -6.98 22.67 30.10
N GLU A 252 -6.48 23.10 28.94
CA GLU A 252 -7.29 23.60 27.84
C GLU A 252 -8.23 22.50 27.30
N ILE A 253 -7.75 21.26 27.15
CA ILE A 253 -8.58 20.12 26.74
C ILE A 253 -9.70 19.85 27.75
N LEU A 254 -9.42 19.89 29.05
CA LEU A 254 -10.45 19.63 30.08
C LEU A 254 -11.50 20.74 30.14
N GLN A 255 -11.14 21.99 29.83
CA GLN A 255 -12.07 23.13 29.82
C GLN A 255 -12.85 23.25 28.51
N ALA A 256 -12.17 23.10 27.37
CA ALA A 256 -12.72 23.28 26.03
C ALA A 256 -11.94 22.40 25.03
N PRO A 257 -12.30 21.12 24.88
CA PRO A 257 -11.58 20.21 24.00
C PRO A 257 -11.61 20.67 22.53
N ASP A 258 -10.43 20.82 21.92
CA ASP A 258 -10.30 21.05 20.48
C ASP A 258 -9.36 20.03 19.82
N PRO A 259 -9.55 19.70 18.53
CA PRO A 259 -8.78 18.65 17.86
C PRO A 259 -7.27 18.93 17.83
N ARG A 260 -6.86 20.20 17.73
CA ARG A 260 -5.43 20.55 17.60
C ARG A 260 -4.72 20.34 18.93
N ASN A 261 -5.32 20.75 20.04
CA ASN A 261 -4.74 20.50 21.35
C ASN A 261 -4.75 19.01 21.71
N ILE A 262 -5.79 18.27 21.33
CA ILE A 262 -5.82 16.80 21.47
C ILE A 262 -4.63 16.17 20.73
N ASP A 263 -4.43 16.51 19.45
CA ASP A 263 -3.28 16.02 18.67
C ASP A 263 -1.95 16.37 19.33
N ARG A 264 -1.78 17.63 19.77
CA ARG A 264 -0.57 18.10 20.46
C ARG A 264 -0.34 17.38 21.78
N PHE A 265 -1.40 17.04 22.52
CA PHE A 265 -1.29 16.32 23.78
C PHE A 265 -0.87 14.87 23.55
N PHE A 266 -1.57 14.13 22.68
CA PHE A 266 -1.24 12.74 22.39
C PHE A 266 0.13 12.57 21.70
N ALA A 267 0.61 13.60 20.99
CA ALA A 267 1.99 13.64 20.50
C ALA A 267 3.05 13.71 21.62
N ARG A 268 2.66 14.18 22.80
CA ARG A 268 3.53 14.36 23.97
C ARG A 268 3.45 13.24 24.99
N ILE A 269 2.35 12.50 25.05
CA ILE A 269 2.19 11.41 26.02
C ILE A 269 3.25 10.34 25.78
N PRO A 270 4.08 9.99 26.79
CA PRO A 270 5.09 8.96 26.68
C PRO A 270 4.44 7.58 26.81
N ARG A 271 3.78 7.12 25.72
CA ARG A 271 3.08 5.84 25.66
C ARG A 271 3.86 4.76 24.90
N ILE A 272 4.62 5.14 23.88
CA ILE A 272 5.29 4.21 22.96
C ILE A 272 6.78 4.17 23.27
N PHE A 273 7.31 3.00 23.62
CA PHE A 273 8.74 2.76 23.87
C PHE A 273 9.21 1.51 23.13
N ASN A 274 8.43 0.43 23.21
CA ASN A 274 8.72 -0.86 22.60
C ASN A 274 7.88 -1.05 21.34
N VAL A 275 8.52 -1.13 20.18
CA VAL A 275 7.85 -1.29 18.88
C VAL A 275 8.25 -2.62 18.24
N VAL A 276 7.27 -3.39 17.79
CA VAL A 276 7.51 -4.65 17.05
C VAL A 276 6.98 -4.50 15.64
N ILE A 277 7.81 -4.82 14.65
CA ILE A 277 7.50 -4.69 13.23
C ILE A 277 7.62 -6.07 12.58
N PHE A 278 6.55 -6.58 11.97
CA PHE A 278 6.57 -7.88 11.28
C PHE A 278 6.79 -7.72 9.79
N SER A 279 7.77 -8.46 9.25
CA SER A 279 8.02 -8.63 7.81
C SER A 279 8.57 -10.04 7.56
N VAL A 280 7.68 -11.02 7.41
CA VAL A 280 8.03 -12.44 7.58
C VAL A 280 8.69 -13.04 6.34
N HIS A 281 8.13 -12.82 5.14
CA HIS A 281 8.66 -13.34 3.89
C HIS A 281 9.96 -12.65 3.43
N GLY A 282 10.55 -13.22 2.37
CA GLY A 282 11.72 -12.66 1.70
C GLY A 282 13.03 -12.90 2.46
N TYR A 283 14.11 -12.36 1.90
CA TYR A 283 15.43 -12.33 2.51
C TYR A 283 15.61 -10.99 3.22
N PHE A 284 15.08 -10.84 4.43
CA PHE A 284 15.20 -9.59 5.16
C PHE A 284 16.62 -9.44 5.76
N GLY A 285 17.36 -8.44 5.30
CA GLY A 285 18.72 -8.13 5.74
C GLY A 285 19.19 -6.77 5.21
N GLN A 286 20.38 -6.35 5.64
CA GLN A 286 20.90 -5.00 5.35
C GLN A 286 21.89 -4.95 4.18
N THR A 287 22.44 -6.10 3.79
CA THR A 287 23.50 -6.25 2.78
C THR A 287 23.21 -7.50 1.94
N ASP A 288 23.51 -7.43 0.64
CA ASP A 288 23.45 -8.55 -0.31
C ASP A 288 22.08 -9.26 -0.44
N VAL A 289 20.99 -8.57 -0.09
CA VAL A 289 19.62 -9.13 -0.17
C VAL A 289 18.73 -8.52 -1.24
N LEU A 290 18.96 -7.25 -1.63
CA LEU A 290 18.10 -6.56 -2.60
C LEU A 290 18.18 -7.24 -3.97
N GLY A 291 17.02 -7.56 -4.55
CA GLY A 291 16.91 -8.29 -5.80
C GLY A 291 16.79 -9.80 -5.65
N LEU A 292 16.93 -10.35 -4.44
CA LEU A 292 16.56 -11.74 -4.17
C LEU A 292 15.03 -11.93 -4.23
N PRO A 293 14.53 -13.17 -4.44
CA PRO A 293 13.10 -13.45 -4.47
C PRO A 293 12.36 -12.87 -3.26
N ASP A 294 11.20 -12.25 -3.52
CA ASP A 294 10.36 -11.56 -2.53
C ASP A 294 11.09 -10.49 -1.69
N THR A 295 12.19 -9.94 -2.20
CA THR A 295 13.04 -8.99 -1.47
C THR A 295 13.24 -7.72 -2.28
N GLY A 296 12.62 -6.62 -1.84
CA GLY A 296 12.62 -5.37 -2.59
C GLY A 296 12.32 -4.15 -1.72
N GLY A 297 11.49 -3.24 -2.25
CA GLY A 297 11.18 -1.95 -1.63
C GLY A 297 10.66 -2.03 -0.18
N GLN A 298 9.98 -3.10 0.19
CA GLN A 298 9.52 -3.33 1.57
C GLN A 298 10.69 -3.39 2.58
N VAL A 299 11.81 -4.02 2.23
CA VAL A 299 12.98 -4.09 3.13
C VAL A 299 13.59 -2.71 3.30
N VAL A 300 13.75 -1.96 2.20
CA VAL A 300 14.26 -0.58 2.22
C VAL A 300 13.35 0.32 3.06
N TYR A 301 12.04 0.23 2.84
CA TYR A 301 11.03 0.97 3.59
C TYR A 301 11.17 0.74 5.09
N ILE A 302 11.24 -0.52 5.52
CA ILE A 302 11.28 -0.86 6.95
C ILE A 302 12.61 -0.44 7.58
N LEU A 303 13.74 -0.63 6.90
CA LEU A 303 15.05 -0.21 7.43
C LEU A 303 15.11 1.33 7.61
N ASP A 304 14.61 2.10 6.66
CA ASP A 304 14.60 3.56 6.75
C ASP A 304 13.52 4.06 7.75
N GLN A 305 12.37 3.36 7.83
CA GLN A 305 11.33 3.58 8.85
C GLN A 305 11.89 3.42 10.26
N VAL A 306 12.62 2.34 10.54
CA VAL A 306 13.12 2.03 11.88
C VAL A 306 14.09 3.09 12.38
N LYS A 307 15.03 3.55 11.54
CA LYS A 307 15.95 4.64 11.89
C LYS A 307 15.18 5.89 12.33
N ALA A 308 14.22 6.31 11.53
CA ALA A 308 13.44 7.51 11.82
C ALA A 308 12.51 7.36 13.03
N LEU A 309 11.93 6.16 13.25
CA LEU A 309 11.15 5.87 14.45
C LEU A 309 12.03 5.92 15.70
N GLU A 310 13.24 5.34 15.67
CA GLU A 310 14.15 5.38 16.81
C GLU A 310 14.56 6.81 17.17
N ASP A 311 14.94 7.61 16.17
CA ASP A 311 15.32 9.02 16.37
C ASP A 311 14.18 9.83 16.98
N GLU A 312 12.96 9.66 16.48
CA GLU A 312 11.77 10.36 16.99
C GLU A 312 11.39 9.87 18.40
N LEU A 313 11.49 8.58 18.69
CA LEU A 313 11.24 8.03 20.03
C LEU A 313 12.27 8.56 21.04
N LEU A 314 13.56 8.53 20.71
CA LEU A 314 14.62 9.09 21.54
C LEU A 314 14.37 10.57 21.82
N HIS A 315 14.02 11.33 20.78
CA HIS A 315 13.69 12.75 20.93
C HIS A 315 12.51 12.97 21.88
N ARG A 316 11.42 12.21 21.72
CA ARG A 316 10.23 12.32 22.58
C ARG A 316 10.50 11.93 24.01
N ILE A 317 11.15 10.79 24.23
CA ILE A 317 11.49 10.28 25.57
C ILE A 317 12.32 11.33 26.32
N ASN A 318 13.39 11.83 25.70
CA ASN A 318 14.23 12.87 26.29
C ASN A 318 13.44 14.16 26.57
N SER A 319 12.63 14.61 25.61
CA SER A 319 11.83 15.84 25.75
C SER A 319 10.74 15.74 26.83
N GLN A 320 10.40 14.54 27.31
CA GLN A 320 9.48 14.32 28.43
C GLN A 320 10.19 14.08 29.76
N GLY A 321 11.50 14.29 29.83
CA GLY A 321 12.29 14.12 31.05
C GLY A 321 12.48 12.65 31.45
N LEU A 322 12.37 11.74 30.49
CA LEU A 322 12.53 10.30 30.68
C LEU A 322 13.88 9.83 30.13
N ASN A 323 14.41 8.76 30.72
CA ASN A 323 15.72 8.20 30.34
C ASN A 323 15.62 6.77 29.77
N PHE A 324 14.40 6.29 29.50
CA PHE A 324 14.16 4.96 28.94
C PHE A 324 14.84 4.79 27.58
N LYS A 325 15.23 3.56 27.27
CA LYS A 325 15.78 3.22 25.96
C LYS A 325 14.67 2.59 25.14
N PRO A 326 14.23 3.22 24.03
CA PRO A 326 13.23 2.58 23.17
C PRO A 326 13.82 1.29 22.61
N GLN A 327 12.99 0.29 22.32
CA GLN A 327 13.42 -0.91 21.63
C GLN A 327 12.56 -1.13 20.40
N ILE A 328 13.19 -1.27 19.23
CA ILE A 328 12.49 -1.60 17.99
C ILE A 328 12.97 -2.96 17.48
N ILE A 329 12.06 -3.92 17.34
CA ILE A 329 12.37 -5.26 16.86
C ILE A 329 11.68 -5.50 15.52
N VAL A 330 12.47 -5.67 14.46
CA VAL A 330 11.98 -6.13 13.16
C VAL A 330 12.01 -7.64 13.13
N VAL A 331 10.84 -8.27 13.14
CA VAL A 331 10.69 -9.72 13.23
C VAL A 331 10.47 -10.30 11.83
N THR A 332 11.34 -11.23 11.46
CA THR A 332 11.36 -11.87 10.14
C THR A 332 11.71 -13.36 10.27
N ARG A 333 11.75 -14.08 9.15
CA ARG A 333 12.10 -15.50 9.12
C ARG A 333 13.61 -15.71 9.20
N LEU A 334 14.04 -16.68 10.00
CA LEU A 334 15.40 -17.24 9.96
C LEU A 334 15.50 -18.27 8.83
N ILE A 335 16.46 -18.07 7.92
CA ILE A 335 16.70 -18.95 6.77
C ILE A 335 18.11 -19.56 6.90
N PRO A 336 18.24 -20.78 7.45
CA PRO A 336 19.53 -21.42 7.67
C PRO A 336 20.41 -21.58 6.42
N ASP A 337 19.79 -21.84 5.26
CA ASP A 337 20.52 -22.08 4.01
C ASP A 337 20.78 -20.78 3.20
N ALA A 338 20.49 -19.61 3.79
CA ALA A 338 20.84 -18.33 3.20
C ALA A 338 22.35 -18.08 3.35
N LYS A 339 23.12 -18.50 2.35
CA LYS A 339 24.59 -18.52 2.40
C LYS A 339 25.21 -17.12 2.45
N ASN A 340 25.04 -16.34 1.39
CA ASN A 340 25.77 -15.09 1.18
C ASN A 340 25.15 -13.90 1.94
N THR A 341 24.20 -14.14 2.84
CA THR A 341 23.47 -13.09 3.56
C THR A 341 23.48 -13.40 5.05
N LYS A 342 23.11 -12.42 5.88
CA LYS A 342 22.95 -12.60 7.33
C LYS A 342 21.58 -13.18 7.73
N CYS A 343 20.78 -13.66 6.78
CA CYS A 343 19.43 -14.18 7.06
C CYS A 343 19.42 -15.46 7.90
N ASN A 344 20.58 -16.08 8.11
CA ASN A 344 20.78 -17.22 9.02
C ASN A 344 21.15 -16.80 10.46
N GLN A 345 21.36 -15.51 10.73
CA GLN A 345 21.67 -14.97 12.06
C GLN A 345 20.39 -14.57 12.80
N GLU A 346 20.22 -15.09 14.00
CA GLU A 346 19.02 -14.86 14.80
C GLU A 346 18.80 -13.39 15.18
N LEU A 347 19.86 -12.69 15.59
CA LEU A 347 19.78 -11.29 15.98
C LEU A 347 20.81 -10.47 15.21
N GLU A 348 20.39 -9.35 14.63
CA GLU A 348 21.26 -8.44 13.88
C GLU A 348 20.91 -6.97 14.21
N PRO A 349 21.86 -6.18 14.75
CA PRO A 349 21.66 -4.75 14.96
C PRO A 349 21.46 -3.99 13.64
N ILE A 350 20.52 -3.03 13.62
CA ILE A 350 20.23 -2.23 12.42
C ILE A 350 21.22 -1.06 12.32
N PHE A 351 21.83 -0.89 11.14
CA PHE A 351 22.80 0.16 10.86
C PHE A 351 22.19 1.55 11.01
N GLY A 352 22.93 2.45 11.67
CA GLY A 352 22.47 3.80 11.96
C GLY A 352 21.53 3.88 13.17
N THR A 353 21.33 2.79 13.91
CA THR A 353 20.50 2.77 15.13
C THR A 353 21.29 2.28 16.34
N LYS A 354 20.80 2.57 17.55
CA LYS A 354 21.40 2.18 18.84
C LYS A 354 20.62 1.08 19.56
N HIS A 355 19.32 1.01 19.35
CA HIS A 355 18.40 0.16 20.10
C HIS A 355 17.43 -0.64 19.21
N SER A 356 17.74 -0.73 17.91
CA SER A 356 16.90 -1.42 16.95
C SER A 356 17.59 -2.65 16.38
N ASN A 357 16.87 -3.77 16.33
CA ASN A 357 17.41 -5.07 15.94
C ASN A 357 16.46 -5.82 15.00
N ILE A 358 17.03 -6.60 14.09
CA ILE A 358 16.33 -7.64 13.34
C ILE A 358 16.35 -8.92 14.16
N LEU A 359 15.18 -9.48 14.45
CA LEU A 359 14.99 -10.77 15.11
C LEU A 359 14.46 -11.79 14.11
N ARG A 360 15.18 -12.90 13.93
CA ARG A 360 14.84 -13.95 12.98
C ARG A 360 14.35 -15.20 13.69
N ILE A 361 13.14 -15.63 13.35
CA ILE A 361 12.50 -16.81 13.93
C ILE A 361 12.41 -17.90 12.86
N PRO A 362 12.89 -19.13 13.10
CA PRO A 362 12.80 -20.19 12.11
C PRO A 362 11.36 -20.65 11.92
N PHE A 363 11.05 -21.14 10.72
CA PHE A 363 9.87 -21.97 10.53
C PHE A 363 10.14 -23.38 11.02
N VAL A 364 9.20 -23.91 11.78
CA VAL A 364 9.28 -25.26 12.37
C VAL A 364 8.13 -26.09 11.82
N THR A 365 8.48 -27.27 11.30
CA THR A 365 7.56 -28.30 10.83
C THR A 365 7.64 -29.51 11.76
N GLU A 366 6.82 -30.53 11.51
CA GLU A 366 6.92 -31.81 12.21
C GLU A 366 8.31 -32.46 12.05
N ASN A 367 9.01 -32.18 10.94
CA ASN A 367 10.35 -32.68 10.65
C ASN A 367 11.47 -31.77 11.19
N GLY A 368 11.15 -30.78 12.03
CA GLY A 368 12.09 -29.80 12.56
C GLY A 368 12.14 -28.48 11.78
N ILE A 369 13.25 -27.75 11.92
CA ILE A 369 13.44 -26.43 11.30
C ILE A 369 13.50 -26.55 9.78
N LEU A 370 12.65 -25.80 9.08
CA LEU A 370 12.66 -25.69 7.62
C LEU A 370 13.77 -24.73 7.17
N ARG A 371 14.77 -25.27 6.47
CA ARG A 371 16.04 -24.62 6.19
C ARG A 371 16.05 -23.74 4.94
N ARG A 372 15.31 -24.17 3.92
CA ARG A 372 15.20 -23.50 2.61
C ARG A 372 14.32 -22.26 2.64
N TRP A 373 14.50 -21.35 1.70
CA TRP A 373 13.57 -20.25 1.45
C TRP A 373 12.18 -20.75 1.03
N VAL A 374 11.14 -19.98 1.35
CA VAL A 374 9.73 -20.24 1.05
C VAL A 374 9.18 -18.98 0.40
N SER A 375 8.48 -19.15 -0.73
CA SER A 375 7.76 -18.06 -1.40
C SER A 375 6.73 -17.44 -0.47
N ARG A 376 6.50 -16.13 -0.60
CA ARG A 376 5.45 -15.42 0.15
C ARG A 376 4.05 -16.01 -0.09
N PHE A 377 3.82 -16.67 -1.23
CA PHE A 377 2.56 -17.36 -1.53
C PHE A 377 2.41 -18.70 -0.80
N ASP A 378 3.51 -19.34 -0.42
CA ASP A 378 3.52 -20.68 0.20
C ASP A 378 3.66 -20.62 1.73
N ILE A 379 3.62 -19.42 2.31
CA ILE A 379 4.08 -19.15 3.68
C ILE A 379 3.04 -19.45 4.76
N TYR A 380 1.75 -19.48 4.39
CA TYR A 380 0.62 -19.49 5.31
C TYR A 380 0.60 -20.65 6.33
N PRO A 381 1.03 -21.89 6.00
CA PRO A 381 1.10 -23.00 6.96
C PRO A 381 1.99 -22.75 8.17
N TYR A 382 2.99 -21.89 8.04
CA TYR A 382 4.00 -21.68 9.08
C TYR A 382 3.63 -20.53 10.03
N LEU A 383 2.74 -19.63 9.62
CA LEU A 383 2.52 -18.34 10.30
C LEU A 383 1.96 -18.48 11.71
N GLU A 384 1.08 -19.46 11.96
CA GLU A 384 0.52 -19.63 13.31
C GLU A 384 1.58 -20.08 14.31
N ARG A 385 2.41 -21.07 13.94
CA ARG A 385 3.50 -21.54 14.81
C ARG A 385 4.55 -20.45 14.97
N PHE A 386 4.93 -19.80 13.87
CA PHE A 386 5.83 -18.65 13.87
C PHE A 386 5.36 -17.56 14.83
N THR A 387 4.07 -17.20 14.83
CA THR A 387 3.51 -16.21 15.76
C THR A 387 3.73 -16.61 17.22
N LYS A 388 3.50 -17.89 17.55
CA LYS A 388 3.70 -18.41 18.92
C LYS A 388 5.16 -18.29 19.34
N ASP A 389 6.07 -18.74 18.49
CA ASP A 389 7.52 -18.74 18.76
C ASP A 389 8.08 -17.30 18.82
N ALA A 390 7.64 -16.43 17.92
CA ALA A 390 7.97 -15.01 17.91
C ALA A 390 7.46 -14.32 19.17
N THR A 391 6.20 -14.57 19.59
CA THR A 391 5.64 -13.97 20.82
C THR A 391 6.52 -14.27 22.02
N THR A 392 6.93 -15.53 22.20
CA THR A 392 7.75 -15.92 23.34
C THR A 392 9.10 -15.19 23.33
N LYS A 393 9.80 -15.17 22.20
CA LYS A 393 11.12 -14.52 22.09
C LYS A 393 11.05 -13.00 22.24
N ILE A 394 10.00 -12.37 21.74
CA ILE A 394 9.82 -10.91 21.86
C ILE A 394 9.57 -10.51 23.32
N LEU A 395 8.71 -11.26 24.04
CA LEU A 395 8.45 -10.97 25.46
C LEU A 395 9.71 -11.14 26.31
N ASP A 396 10.57 -12.11 25.95
CA ASP A 396 11.87 -12.34 26.60
C ASP A 396 12.83 -11.17 26.34
N ILE A 397 13.01 -10.76 25.07
CA ILE A 397 13.93 -9.66 24.70
C ILE A 397 13.48 -8.31 25.25
N LEU A 398 12.18 -8.01 25.19
CA LEU A 398 11.62 -6.74 25.65
C LEU A 398 11.47 -6.67 27.18
N GLU A 399 11.62 -7.80 27.88
CA GLU A 399 11.29 -7.96 29.31
C GLU A 399 9.88 -7.43 29.65
N GLY A 400 8.94 -7.56 28.71
CA GLY A 400 7.66 -6.88 28.76
C GLY A 400 6.87 -6.98 27.45
N LYS A 401 5.71 -6.33 27.42
CA LYS A 401 4.88 -6.28 26.21
C LYS A 401 5.37 -5.15 25.28
N PRO A 402 5.20 -5.31 23.95
CA PRO A 402 5.31 -4.18 23.04
C PRO A 402 4.20 -3.16 23.27
N ASP A 403 4.47 -1.91 22.97
CA ASP A 403 3.50 -0.80 23.03
C ASP A 403 2.75 -0.62 21.72
N LEU A 404 3.42 -0.94 20.61
CA LEU A 404 2.89 -0.88 19.25
C LEU A 404 3.37 -2.09 18.44
N ILE A 405 2.46 -2.71 17.71
CA ILE A 405 2.76 -3.77 16.74
C ILE A 405 2.40 -3.28 15.33
N ILE A 406 3.33 -3.34 14.40
CA ILE A 406 3.15 -2.95 13.00
C ILE A 406 3.30 -4.18 12.10
N GLY A 407 2.24 -4.57 11.40
CA GLY A 407 2.31 -5.58 10.36
C GLY A 407 2.71 -4.98 9.01
N ASN A 408 3.47 -5.72 8.20
CA ASN A 408 3.81 -5.36 6.82
C ASN A 408 3.47 -6.52 5.88
N TYR A 409 2.76 -6.21 4.79
CA TYR A 409 2.24 -7.18 3.81
C TYR A 409 1.31 -8.22 4.43
N THR A 410 0.67 -9.08 3.63
CA THR A 410 -0.35 -10.03 4.11
C THR A 410 0.12 -10.89 5.30
N ASP A 411 1.30 -11.51 5.18
CA ASP A 411 1.83 -12.44 6.16
C ASP A 411 2.23 -11.75 7.47
N GLY A 412 2.94 -10.62 7.38
CA GLY A 412 3.30 -9.80 8.54
C GLY A 412 2.06 -9.19 9.20
N ASN A 413 1.07 -8.74 8.42
CA ASN A 413 -0.21 -8.24 8.91
C ASN A 413 -1.00 -9.32 9.67
N LEU A 414 -1.00 -10.56 9.19
CA LEU A 414 -1.68 -11.65 9.88
C LEU A 414 -0.97 -12.00 11.20
N VAL A 415 0.36 -12.14 11.18
CA VAL A 415 1.14 -12.42 12.40
C VAL A 415 0.97 -11.30 13.43
N ALA A 416 1.01 -10.05 12.99
CA ALA A 416 0.73 -8.88 13.82
C ALA A 416 -0.67 -8.95 14.44
N SER A 417 -1.70 -9.33 13.67
CA SER A 417 -3.08 -9.45 14.13
C SER A 417 -3.24 -10.51 15.21
N LEU A 418 -2.63 -11.68 15.01
CA LEU A 418 -2.65 -12.78 15.96
C LEU A 418 -1.93 -12.41 17.27
N MET A 419 -0.78 -11.75 17.19
CA MET A 419 -0.02 -11.30 18.37
C MET A 419 -0.73 -10.17 19.12
N ALA A 420 -1.18 -9.13 18.41
CA ALA A 420 -1.85 -7.98 19.01
C ALA A 420 -3.15 -8.41 19.71
N SER A 421 -3.93 -9.30 19.08
CA SER A 421 -5.12 -9.88 19.71
C SER A 421 -4.78 -10.68 20.98
N LYS A 422 -3.68 -11.43 20.99
CA LYS A 422 -3.26 -12.23 22.15
C LYS A 422 -2.76 -11.36 23.30
N LEU A 423 -1.99 -10.32 23.01
CA LEU A 423 -1.34 -9.48 24.03
C LEU A 423 -2.19 -8.29 24.48
N GLY A 424 -3.22 -7.94 23.69
CA GLY A 424 -4.07 -6.78 23.92
C GLY A 424 -3.39 -5.45 23.59
N ILE A 425 -2.57 -5.41 22.54
CA ILE A 425 -1.72 -4.28 22.15
C ILE A 425 -2.29 -3.56 20.92
N THR A 426 -1.99 -2.26 20.80
CA THR A 426 -2.37 -1.45 19.64
C THR A 426 -1.69 -1.97 18.38
N GLN A 427 -2.46 -2.15 17.31
CA GLN A 427 -1.98 -2.69 16.03
C GLN A 427 -2.12 -1.69 14.89
N ALA A 428 -1.02 -1.52 14.14
CA ALA A 428 -1.01 -0.92 12.82
C ALA A 428 -0.81 -1.98 11.73
N THR A 429 -1.31 -1.73 10.52
CA THR A 429 -1.00 -2.54 9.33
C THR A 429 -0.56 -1.64 8.17
N ILE A 430 0.38 -2.15 7.38
CA ILE A 430 0.85 -1.55 6.13
C ILE A 430 0.74 -2.64 5.05
N ALA A 431 -0.07 -2.43 4.02
CA ALA A 431 -0.24 -3.45 2.99
C ALA A 431 1.01 -3.58 2.10
N HIS A 432 1.64 -2.45 1.73
CA HIS A 432 2.64 -2.32 0.65
C HIS A 432 2.07 -2.65 -0.74
N ALA A 433 1.33 -3.75 -0.87
CA ALA A 433 0.57 -4.12 -2.05
C ALA A 433 -0.57 -5.07 -1.66
N LEU A 434 -1.69 -4.99 -2.39
CA LEU A 434 -2.78 -5.97 -2.30
C LEU A 434 -2.89 -6.74 -3.62
N GLU A 435 -2.55 -8.03 -3.58
CA GLU A 435 -2.38 -8.86 -4.79
C GLU A 435 -3.68 -8.98 -5.61
N LYS A 436 -4.86 -8.88 -4.98
CA LYS A 436 -6.16 -8.90 -5.67
C LYS A 436 -6.28 -7.87 -6.80
N THR A 437 -5.60 -6.72 -6.65
CA THR A 437 -5.59 -5.67 -7.69
C THR A 437 -4.51 -5.83 -8.74
N LYS A 438 -3.51 -6.66 -8.47
CA LYS A 438 -2.39 -6.95 -9.38
C LYS A 438 -2.68 -8.12 -10.31
N TYR A 439 -3.54 -9.04 -9.86
CA TYR A 439 -4.00 -10.17 -10.66
C TYR A 439 -5.48 -9.95 -10.98
N GLU A 440 -5.77 -9.52 -12.21
CA GLU A 440 -7.13 -9.26 -12.67
C GLU A 440 -8.02 -10.51 -12.53
N ASP A 441 -9.26 -10.31 -12.08
CA ASP A 441 -10.24 -11.36 -11.83
C ASP A 441 -9.78 -12.48 -10.87
N SER A 442 -8.69 -12.28 -10.12
CA SER A 442 -8.13 -13.31 -9.23
C SER A 442 -9.05 -13.73 -8.08
N ASP A 443 -10.05 -12.90 -7.74
CA ASP A 443 -11.11 -13.28 -6.82
C ASP A 443 -12.14 -14.19 -7.50
N ILE A 444 -12.77 -13.75 -8.58
CA ILE A 444 -13.83 -14.53 -9.22
C ILE A 444 -13.31 -15.82 -9.87
N LYS A 445 -12.05 -15.84 -10.33
CA LYS A 445 -11.35 -17.00 -10.92
C LYS A 445 -10.36 -17.66 -9.95
N TRP A 446 -10.49 -17.44 -8.64
CA TRP A 446 -9.48 -17.86 -7.66
C TRP A 446 -9.07 -19.33 -7.76
N LYS A 447 -10.00 -20.23 -8.08
CA LYS A 447 -9.74 -21.68 -8.24
C LYS A 447 -8.63 -21.96 -9.27
N GLU A 448 -8.51 -21.15 -10.32
CA GLU A 448 -7.46 -21.26 -11.35
C GLU A 448 -6.08 -20.85 -10.81
N PHE A 449 -6.05 -19.86 -9.90
CA PHE A 449 -4.84 -19.31 -9.33
C PHE A 449 -4.38 -20.04 -8.06
N ASP A 450 -5.29 -20.70 -7.35
CA ASP A 450 -5.06 -21.16 -5.98
C ASP A 450 -3.97 -22.23 -5.88
N SER A 451 -3.81 -23.09 -6.90
CA SER A 451 -2.76 -24.11 -6.94
C SER A 451 -1.34 -23.54 -6.96
N LYS A 452 -1.16 -22.28 -7.37
CA LYS A 452 0.14 -21.61 -7.52
C LYS A 452 0.35 -20.46 -6.54
N TYR A 453 -0.69 -19.68 -6.28
CA TYR A 453 -0.59 -18.44 -5.50
C TYR A 453 -1.31 -18.49 -4.16
N HIS A 454 -2.15 -19.52 -3.94
CA HIS A 454 -2.91 -19.68 -2.69
C HIS A 454 -3.73 -18.44 -2.30
N PHE A 455 -4.34 -17.78 -3.29
CA PHE A 455 -5.09 -16.55 -3.10
C PHE A 455 -6.28 -16.68 -2.16
N SER A 456 -6.88 -17.87 -2.04
CA SER A 456 -7.90 -18.13 -1.02
C SER A 456 -7.39 -17.80 0.39
N SER A 457 -6.19 -18.30 0.74
CA SER A 457 -5.55 -18.03 2.04
C SER A 457 -5.09 -16.58 2.15
N GLN A 458 -4.52 -16.02 1.08
CA GLN A 458 -4.05 -14.63 1.04
C GLN A 458 -5.18 -13.64 1.29
N PHE A 459 -6.26 -13.69 0.51
CA PHE A 459 -7.37 -12.73 0.61
C PHE A 459 -8.13 -12.90 1.94
N THR A 460 -8.20 -14.12 2.47
CA THR A 460 -8.73 -14.35 3.83
C THR A 460 -7.86 -13.66 4.88
N ALA A 461 -6.53 -13.80 4.80
CA ALA A 461 -5.59 -13.17 5.73
C ALA A 461 -5.60 -11.64 5.62
N ASP A 462 -5.74 -11.08 4.41
CA ASP A 462 -5.90 -9.65 4.17
C ASP A 462 -7.15 -9.12 4.87
N LEU A 463 -8.32 -9.76 4.65
CA LEU A 463 -9.57 -9.37 5.31
C LEU A 463 -9.49 -9.41 6.84
N ILE A 464 -8.91 -10.49 7.38
CA ILE A 464 -8.68 -10.64 8.82
C ILE A 464 -7.85 -9.48 9.35
N SER A 465 -6.75 -9.16 8.67
CA SER A 465 -5.79 -8.19 9.17
C SER A 465 -6.27 -6.75 9.03
N MET A 466 -6.93 -6.41 7.91
CA MET A 466 -7.60 -5.11 7.70
C MET A 466 -8.63 -4.82 8.80
N ASN A 467 -9.39 -5.83 9.21
CA ASN A 467 -10.42 -5.68 10.24
C ASN A 467 -9.89 -5.82 11.68
N SER A 468 -8.70 -6.41 11.86
CA SER A 468 -8.04 -6.51 13.16
C SER A 468 -7.29 -5.24 13.55
N ALA A 469 -6.79 -4.48 12.57
CA ALA A 469 -6.00 -3.27 12.80
C ALA A 469 -6.77 -2.20 13.61
N ASP A 470 -6.06 -1.51 14.50
CA ASP A 470 -6.56 -0.30 15.17
C ASP A 470 -6.39 0.94 14.29
N PHE A 471 -5.37 0.94 13.42
CA PHE A 471 -5.24 1.88 12.32
C PHE A 471 -4.46 1.26 11.16
N ILE A 472 -4.67 1.78 9.95
CA ILE A 472 -4.06 1.32 8.71
C ILE A 472 -3.25 2.48 8.13
N ILE A 473 -1.99 2.21 7.79
CA ILE A 473 -1.13 3.17 7.11
C ILE A 473 -1.07 2.83 5.64
N ALA A 474 -1.47 3.79 4.79
CA ALA A 474 -1.25 3.77 3.36
C ALA A 474 -0.20 4.83 2.99
N SER A 475 0.51 4.61 1.89
CA SER A 475 1.50 5.59 1.38
C SER A 475 0.82 6.72 0.59
N THR A 476 -0.34 6.45 -0.01
CA THR A 476 -1.09 7.36 -0.89
C THR A 476 -2.60 7.24 -0.69
N TYR A 477 -3.34 8.25 -1.13
CA TYR A 477 -4.80 8.19 -1.25
C TYR A 477 -5.21 7.12 -2.26
N GLN A 478 -4.50 7.01 -3.38
CA GLN A 478 -4.68 6.03 -4.43
C GLN A 478 -4.68 4.59 -3.90
N GLU A 479 -3.80 4.27 -2.95
CA GLU A 479 -3.76 2.94 -2.31
C GLU A 479 -5.10 2.62 -1.62
N ILE A 480 -5.73 3.62 -0.99
CA ILE A 480 -7.00 3.43 -0.27
C ILE A 480 -8.18 3.45 -1.25
N ALA A 481 -8.36 4.57 -1.94
CA ALA A 481 -9.57 4.91 -2.68
C ALA A 481 -9.31 5.22 -4.16
N GLY A 482 -8.10 5.01 -4.67
CA GLY A 482 -7.83 5.14 -6.09
C GLY A 482 -7.97 6.56 -6.62
N SER A 483 -8.32 6.66 -7.90
CA SER A 483 -8.62 7.94 -8.56
C SER A 483 -10.12 8.09 -8.75
N LYS A 484 -10.54 9.10 -9.50
CA LYS A 484 -11.94 9.24 -9.90
C LYS A 484 -12.36 8.11 -10.86
N GLU A 485 -11.46 7.67 -11.73
CA GLU A 485 -11.70 6.71 -12.79
C GLU A 485 -11.42 5.26 -12.36
N ARG A 486 -10.43 5.04 -11.49
CA ARG A 486 -9.98 3.71 -11.06
C ARG A 486 -10.17 3.51 -9.56
N SER A 487 -10.70 2.36 -9.17
CA SER A 487 -10.86 2.02 -7.75
C SER A 487 -9.51 1.81 -7.05
N GLY A 488 -9.48 2.11 -5.75
CA GLY A 488 -8.31 1.91 -4.89
C GLY A 488 -8.03 0.45 -4.57
N GLN A 489 -6.83 0.18 -4.02
CA GLN A 489 -6.45 -1.18 -3.64
C GLN A 489 -7.35 -1.70 -2.50
N TYR A 490 -7.45 -0.95 -1.41
CA TYR A 490 -8.36 -1.29 -0.30
C TYR A 490 -9.83 -1.21 -0.73
N GLU A 491 -10.20 -0.21 -1.52
CA GLU A 491 -11.56 -0.08 -2.05
C GLU A 491 -12.03 -1.33 -2.81
N SER A 492 -11.15 -1.97 -3.58
CA SER A 492 -11.47 -3.21 -4.28
C SER A 492 -11.85 -4.39 -3.35
N HIS A 493 -11.57 -4.28 -2.05
CA HIS A 493 -11.92 -5.27 -1.02
C HIS A 493 -13.21 -4.91 -0.27
N MET A 494 -13.90 -3.82 -0.63
CA MET A 494 -15.19 -3.46 -0.03
C MET A 494 -16.25 -4.53 -0.28
N SER A 495 -16.39 -4.98 -1.52
CA SER A 495 -17.29 -6.08 -1.90
C SER A 495 -16.68 -6.90 -3.03
N PHE A 496 -16.57 -8.21 -2.84
CA PHE A 496 -16.07 -9.16 -3.85
C PHE A 496 -16.52 -10.58 -3.51
N THR A 497 -16.24 -11.56 -4.36
CA THR A 497 -16.64 -12.95 -4.12
C THR A 497 -15.59 -13.94 -4.60
N LEU A 498 -15.47 -15.04 -3.86
CA LEU A 498 -14.69 -16.23 -4.20
C LEU A 498 -15.69 -17.37 -4.41
N PRO A 499 -16.18 -17.59 -5.64
CA PRO A 499 -17.27 -18.54 -5.89
C PRO A 499 -16.94 -19.94 -5.36
N GLY A 500 -17.86 -20.54 -4.63
CA GLY A 500 -17.70 -21.83 -3.96
C GLY A 500 -16.94 -21.79 -2.62
N LEU A 501 -16.58 -20.60 -2.11
CA LEU A 501 -15.89 -20.45 -0.82
C LEU A 501 -16.63 -19.48 0.12
N TYR A 502 -16.65 -18.19 -0.20
CA TYR A 502 -17.43 -17.18 0.53
C TYR A 502 -17.63 -15.92 -0.32
N ARG A 503 -18.68 -15.15 0.00
CA ARG A 503 -19.00 -13.85 -0.57
C ARG A 503 -18.68 -12.75 0.44
N VAL A 504 -17.99 -11.70 0.02
CA VAL A 504 -17.66 -10.55 0.88
C VAL A 504 -18.60 -9.42 0.53
N VAL A 505 -19.61 -9.22 1.38
CA VAL A 505 -20.64 -8.20 1.18
C VAL A 505 -20.14 -6.84 1.65
N SER A 506 -19.45 -6.83 2.78
CA SER A 506 -18.77 -5.67 3.37
C SER A 506 -17.45 -6.12 4.00
N GLY A 507 -16.37 -6.02 3.22
CA GLY A 507 -15.03 -6.46 3.62
C GLY A 507 -14.25 -5.38 4.37
N ILE A 508 -14.28 -4.15 3.87
CA ILE A 508 -13.64 -2.97 4.45
C ILE A 508 -14.45 -1.73 4.05
N ASN A 509 -14.31 -0.63 4.79
CA ASN A 509 -14.88 0.66 4.40
C ASN A 509 -13.76 1.69 4.28
N VAL A 510 -13.58 2.28 3.10
CA VAL A 510 -12.54 3.30 2.88
C VAL A 510 -12.78 4.61 3.66
N PHE A 511 -14.02 4.84 4.12
CA PHE A 511 -14.38 5.95 5.00
C PHE A 511 -14.16 5.63 6.49
N ASP A 512 -13.60 4.47 6.81
CA ASP A 512 -13.28 4.11 8.18
C ASP A 512 -12.17 5.03 8.72
N PRO A 513 -12.35 5.66 9.90
CA PRO A 513 -11.34 6.52 10.49
C PRO A 513 -10.06 5.79 10.88
N ARG A 514 -9.94 4.47 10.69
CA ARG A 514 -8.69 3.73 10.81
C ARG A 514 -7.71 4.01 9.68
N PHE A 515 -8.17 4.45 8.50
CA PHE A 515 -7.27 4.73 7.38
C PHE A 515 -6.53 6.05 7.54
N ASN A 516 -5.21 5.98 7.40
CA ASN A 516 -4.31 7.12 7.47
C ASN A 516 -3.25 7.07 6.38
N ILE A 517 -3.02 8.19 5.71
CA ILE A 517 -1.92 8.34 4.76
C ILE A 517 -0.68 8.80 5.53
N ALA A 518 0.39 8.01 5.53
CA ALA A 518 1.71 8.44 5.98
C ALA A 518 2.72 8.11 4.88
N ALA A 519 3.03 9.11 4.07
CA ALA A 519 3.92 8.94 2.94
C ALA A 519 5.37 8.74 3.43
N PRO A 520 6.10 7.73 2.92
CA PRO A 520 7.52 7.58 3.21
C PRO A 520 8.36 8.67 2.54
N GLY A 521 9.63 8.76 2.91
CA GLY A 521 10.59 9.67 2.30
C GLY A 521 11.77 8.96 1.63
N ALA A 522 12.77 9.75 1.24
CA ALA A 522 14.09 9.26 0.86
C ALA A 522 15.07 9.39 2.04
N ASP A 523 16.08 8.52 2.10
CA ASP A 523 17.17 8.63 3.08
C ASP A 523 17.98 9.91 2.79
N ASP A 524 17.92 10.88 3.71
CA ASP A 524 18.52 12.20 3.53
C ASP A 524 20.05 12.18 3.52
N SER A 525 20.67 11.10 4.02
CA SER A 525 22.11 10.87 3.95
C SER A 525 22.55 10.47 2.53
N ILE A 526 21.65 9.88 1.74
CA ILE A 526 21.92 9.39 0.38
C ILE A 526 21.40 10.39 -0.66
N TYR A 527 20.16 10.85 -0.51
CA TYR A 527 19.45 11.71 -1.45
C TYR A 527 19.25 13.09 -0.81
N PHE A 528 20.01 14.06 -1.29
CA PHE A 528 20.03 15.42 -0.79
C PHE A 528 20.28 16.39 -1.96
N PRO A 529 19.97 17.70 -1.79
CA PRO A 529 20.06 18.67 -2.87
C PRO A 529 21.44 18.69 -3.55
N PHE A 530 21.47 18.72 -4.89
CA PHE A 530 22.71 18.82 -5.66
C PHE A 530 23.56 20.07 -5.34
N THR A 531 22.93 21.09 -4.76
CA THR A 531 23.54 22.36 -4.32
C THR A 531 24.37 22.24 -3.04
N ALA A 532 24.21 21.17 -2.26
CA ALA A 532 24.99 20.92 -1.04
C ALA A 532 26.39 20.39 -1.37
N GLN A 533 27.27 21.28 -1.87
CA GLN A 533 28.60 20.94 -2.39
C GLN A 533 29.51 20.23 -1.37
N ASP A 534 29.38 20.58 -0.09
CA ASP A 534 30.11 20.00 1.04
C ASP A 534 29.74 18.52 1.30
N ARG A 535 28.57 18.08 0.84
CA ARG A 535 28.05 16.73 1.04
C ARG A 535 28.24 15.80 -0.16
N ARG A 536 28.67 16.33 -1.32
CA ARG A 536 28.77 15.59 -2.59
C ARG A 536 29.74 14.41 -2.48
N PHE A 537 29.38 13.28 -3.09
CA PHE A 537 30.22 12.08 -3.09
C PHE A 537 31.22 12.09 -4.25
N THR A 538 32.16 13.03 -4.22
CA THR A 538 33.15 13.28 -5.29
C THR A 538 33.97 12.04 -5.67
N LYS A 539 34.14 11.08 -4.76
CA LYS A 539 34.79 9.78 -5.03
C LYS A 539 34.15 8.99 -6.17
N PHE A 540 32.86 9.22 -6.47
CA PHE A 540 32.16 8.54 -7.55
C PHE A 540 32.24 9.25 -8.90
N TYR A 541 32.81 10.46 -8.98
CA TYR A 541 32.86 11.22 -10.23
C TYR A 541 33.53 10.47 -11.37
N PRO A 542 34.68 9.80 -11.19
CA PRO A 542 35.30 9.06 -12.29
C PRO A 542 34.42 7.93 -12.81
N SER A 543 33.78 7.16 -11.91
CA SER A 543 32.92 6.05 -12.33
C SER A 543 31.60 6.51 -12.92
N ILE A 544 31.04 7.65 -12.48
CA ILE A 544 29.85 8.25 -13.09
C ILE A 544 30.17 8.85 -14.47
N ASP A 545 31.31 9.52 -14.63
CA ASP A 545 31.74 10.08 -15.92
C ASP A 545 31.96 8.96 -16.94
N GLU A 546 32.59 7.86 -16.54
CA GLU A 546 32.72 6.65 -17.36
C GLU A 546 31.34 6.08 -17.72
N LEU A 547 30.47 5.91 -16.72
CA LEU A 547 29.13 5.34 -16.89
C LEU A 547 28.27 6.15 -17.87
N LEU A 548 28.33 7.48 -17.81
CA LEU A 548 27.53 8.37 -18.65
C LEU A 548 28.16 8.63 -20.03
N TYR A 549 29.47 8.81 -20.10
CA TYR A 549 30.11 9.46 -21.25
C TYR A 549 31.24 8.66 -21.90
N SER A 550 31.57 7.45 -21.43
CA SER A 550 32.50 6.56 -22.14
C SER A 550 31.93 6.20 -23.52
N GLN A 551 32.81 6.12 -24.53
CA GLN A 551 32.43 5.64 -25.86
C GLN A 551 32.42 4.12 -25.98
N ASP A 552 32.99 3.42 -25.00
CA ASP A 552 33.04 1.96 -24.99
C ASP A 552 31.68 1.38 -24.62
N GLU A 553 31.33 0.27 -25.27
CA GLU A 553 30.19 -0.56 -24.90
C GLU A 553 30.69 -1.76 -24.08
N ASN A 554 30.09 -2.04 -22.93
CA ASN A 554 30.53 -3.10 -22.03
C ASN A 554 29.34 -3.70 -21.24
N GLY A 555 29.63 -4.48 -20.19
CA GLY A 555 28.61 -5.10 -19.35
C GLY A 555 27.77 -4.14 -18.52
N ASP A 556 28.20 -2.89 -18.38
CA ASP A 556 27.57 -1.86 -17.55
C ASP A 556 26.78 -0.82 -18.36
N HIS A 557 27.15 -0.59 -19.63
CA HIS A 557 26.48 0.37 -20.50
C HIS A 557 26.63 0.09 -22.01
N ILE A 558 25.61 0.45 -22.79
CA ILE A 558 25.62 0.46 -24.26
C ILE A 558 25.13 1.81 -24.83
N GLY A 559 25.52 2.11 -26.07
CA GLY A 559 25.33 3.45 -26.66
C GLY A 559 26.34 4.46 -26.11
N TYR A 560 26.27 5.72 -26.55
CA TYR A 560 27.17 6.79 -26.09
C TYR A 560 26.54 8.16 -26.37
N LEU A 561 27.02 9.20 -25.66
CA LEU A 561 26.57 10.58 -25.82
C LEU A 561 27.66 11.40 -26.53
N VAL A 562 27.35 11.92 -27.72
CA VAL A 562 28.28 12.75 -28.51
C VAL A 562 28.46 14.12 -27.87
N ASP A 563 27.35 14.79 -27.54
CA ASP A 563 27.37 16.11 -26.94
C ASP A 563 27.20 16.02 -25.43
N LYS A 564 28.32 16.07 -24.69
CA LYS A 564 28.32 16.03 -23.22
C LYS A 564 27.72 17.28 -22.57
N LYS A 565 27.51 18.38 -23.32
CA LYS A 565 26.97 19.65 -22.79
C LYS A 565 25.45 19.69 -22.77
N LYS A 566 24.79 18.84 -23.56
CA LYS A 566 23.32 18.75 -23.56
C LYS A 566 22.83 18.29 -22.19
N PRO A 567 21.71 18.86 -21.69
CA PRO A 567 21.02 18.31 -20.53
C PRO A 567 20.65 16.84 -20.76
N ILE A 568 20.53 16.10 -19.66
CA ILE A 568 20.18 14.68 -19.68
C ILE A 568 18.74 14.48 -19.20
N ILE A 569 17.91 13.85 -20.01
CA ILE A 569 16.73 13.15 -19.52
C ILE A 569 17.17 11.82 -18.93
N PHE A 570 16.83 11.59 -17.67
CA PHE A 570 17.22 10.42 -16.91
C PHE A 570 15.99 9.63 -16.47
N SER A 571 16.02 8.31 -16.62
CA SER A 571 15.01 7.43 -16.04
C SER A 571 15.68 6.18 -15.49
N MET A 572 15.29 5.77 -14.28
CA MET A 572 15.84 4.60 -13.60
C MET A 572 14.71 3.78 -13.01
N ALA A 573 14.55 2.55 -13.48
CA ALA A 573 13.55 1.61 -12.98
C ALA A 573 13.91 0.17 -13.37
N ARG A 574 13.14 -0.81 -12.89
CA ARG A 574 13.14 -2.14 -13.48
C ARG A 574 12.63 -2.08 -14.92
N LEU A 575 13.13 -2.96 -15.77
CA LEU A 575 12.71 -3.05 -17.16
C LEU A 575 11.56 -4.05 -17.28
N ASP A 576 10.33 -3.55 -17.15
CA ASP A 576 9.09 -4.30 -17.29
C ASP A 576 8.03 -3.49 -18.06
N LEU A 577 6.95 -4.14 -18.49
CA LEU A 577 5.92 -3.52 -19.33
C LEU A 577 5.24 -2.34 -18.62
N VAL A 578 5.05 -2.42 -17.30
CA VAL A 578 4.35 -1.40 -16.52
C VAL A 578 5.23 -0.16 -16.35
N LYS A 579 6.54 -0.33 -16.15
CA LYS A 579 7.50 0.79 -16.03
C LYS A 579 7.71 1.55 -17.33
N ASN A 580 7.48 0.91 -18.48
CA ASN A 580 7.37 1.56 -19.79
C ASN A 580 8.61 2.40 -20.19
N LEU A 581 9.80 1.94 -19.84
CA LEU A 581 11.07 2.59 -20.23
C LEU A 581 11.27 2.57 -21.75
N THR A 582 10.79 1.51 -22.43
CA THR A 582 10.80 1.43 -23.89
C THR A 582 9.85 2.43 -24.52
N GLY A 583 8.71 2.74 -23.89
CA GLY A 583 7.79 3.78 -24.34
C GLY A 583 8.44 5.16 -24.31
N LEU A 584 9.09 5.54 -23.19
CA LEU A 584 9.86 6.79 -23.13
C LEU A 584 10.94 6.87 -24.21
N THR A 585 11.64 5.76 -24.46
CA THR A 585 12.65 5.69 -25.52
C THR A 585 12.02 5.92 -26.90
N GLU A 586 10.84 5.35 -27.16
CA GLU A 586 10.10 5.57 -28.40
C GLU A 586 9.60 7.02 -28.53
N TRP A 587 9.11 7.64 -27.45
CA TRP A 587 8.67 9.05 -27.46
C TRP A 587 9.83 9.98 -27.82
N TYR A 588 10.97 9.79 -27.14
CA TYR A 588 12.21 10.52 -27.44
C TYR A 588 12.67 10.29 -28.87
N ALA A 589 12.65 9.04 -29.33
CA ALA A 589 13.12 8.69 -30.67
C ALA A 589 12.32 9.36 -31.80
N LYS A 590 10.99 9.48 -31.62
CA LYS A 590 10.07 10.10 -32.59
C LYS A 590 10.11 11.63 -32.56
N ASN A 591 10.38 12.24 -31.40
CA ASN A 591 10.37 13.71 -31.26
C ASN A 591 11.74 14.31 -31.58
N LYS A 592 11.91 14.80 -32.81
CA LYS A 592 13.17 15.42 -33.25
C LYS A 592 13.54 16.67 -32.44
N ARG A 593 12.56 17.51 -32.07
CA ARG A 593 12.80 18.71 -31.25
C ARG A 593 13.43 18.31 -29.91
N LEU A 594 12.91 17.26 -29.29
CA LEU A 594 13.44 16.75 -28.03
C LEU A 594 14.88 16.25 -28.16
N ARG A 595 15.17 15.46 -29.20
CA ARG A 595 16.52 14.96 -29.51
C ARG A 595 17.55 16.07 -29.74
N ASP A 596 17.12 17.16 -30.38
CA ASP A 596 17.97 18.30 -30.64
C ASP A 596 18.34 19.04 -29.33
N LEU A 597 17.45 19.04 -28.34
CA LEU A 597 17.64 19.74 -27.06
C LEU A 597 18.43 18.93 -26.02
N VAL A 598 18.19 17.62 -25.90
CA VAL A 598 18.68 16.82 -24.75
C VAL A 598 19.17 15.42 -25.14
N ASN A 599 20.01 14.83 -24.29
CA ASN A 599 20.39 13.42 -24.35
C ASN A 599 19.41 12.55 -23.55
N LEU A 600 19.27 11.27 -23.90
CA LEU A 600 18.48 10.30 -23.14
C LEU A 600 19.38 9.26 -22.45
N VAL A 601 19.21 9.10 -21.13
CA VAL A 601 19.87 8.07 -20.32
C VAL A 601 18.81 7.21 -19.64
N ILE A 602 18.84 5.91 -19.91
CA ILE A 602 17.96 4.90 -19.28
C ILE A 602 18.80 3.97 -18.43
N VAL A 603 18.41 3.74 -17.18
CA VAL A 603 19.01 2.76 -16.27
C VAL A 603 17.98 1.67 -15.98
N GLY A 604 18.26 0.43 -16.37
CA GLY A 604 17.37 -0.68 -16.03
C GLY A 604 17.58 -1.94 -16.86
N GLY A 605 17.38 -3.09 -16.23
CA GLY A 605 17.44 -4.40 -16.86
C GLY A 605 18.83 -4.84 -17.32
N PHE A 606 18.86 -6.00 -17.97
CA PHE A 606 20.05 -6.52 -18.67
C PHE A 606 20.06 -6.08 -20.13
N PHE A 607 21.22 -6.09 -20.78
CA PHE A 607 21.29 -5.85 -22.22
C PHE A 607 21.01 -7.10 -23.06
N ASP A 608 21.24 -8.28 -22.49
CA ASP A 608 21.11 -9.56 -23.18
C ASP A 608 19.86 -10.29 -22.66
N PRO A 609 18.87 -10.60 -23.54
CA PRO A 609 17.68 -11.33 -23.15
C PRO A 609 17.98 -12.67 -22.48
N THR A 610 19.07 -13.34 -22.83
CA THR A 610 19.42 -14.67 -22.30
C THR A 610 19.83 -14.64 -20.83
N LYS A 611 20.19 -13.48 -20.30
CA LYS A 611 20.54 -13.29 -18.89
C LYS A 611 19.32 -13.11 -17.99
N SER A 612 18.18 -12.73 -18.56
CA SER A 612 16.93 -12.62 -17.81
C SER A 612 16.19 -13.96 -17.81
N LYS A 613 15.50 -14.23 -16.69
CA LYS A 613 14.52 -15.32 -16.56
C LYS A 613 13.09 -14.81 -16.60
N ASP A 614 12.92 -13.48 -16.64
CA ASP A 614 11.62 -12.82 -16.66
C ASP A 614 11.18 -12.56 -18.11
N ARG A 615 9.96 -12.97 -18.44
CA ARG A 615 9.46 -12.88 -19.81
C ARG A 615 9.18 -11.45 -20.26
N GLU A 616 8.75 -10.59 -19.35
CA GLU A 616 8.48 -9.19 -19.67
C GLU A 616 9.78 -8.46 -19.91
N GLU A 617 10.78 -8.66 -19.04
CA GLU A 617 12.11 -8.09 -19.22
C GLU A 617 12.75 -8.56 -20.53
N ILE A 618 12.69 -9.85 -20.87
CA ILE A 618 13.16 -10.38 -22.17
C ILE A 618 12.52 -9.65 -23.36
N SER A 619 11.20 -9.45 -23.31
CA SER A 619 10.44 -8.75 -24.35
C SER A 619 10.86 -7.28 -24.45
N GLU A 620 10.98 -6.60 -23.31
CA GLU A 620 11.36 -5.19 -23.24
C GLU A 620 12.81 -4.94 -23.65
N ILE A 621 13.74 -5.84 -23.33
CA ILE A 621 15.13 -5.82 -23.85
C ILE A 621 15.12 -5.89 -25.37
N THR A 622 14.37 -6.84 -25.94
CA THR A 622 14.27 -7.02 -27.39
C THR A 622 13.68 -5.77 -28.06
N LYS A 623 12.65 -5.18 -27.44
CA LYS A 623 12.03 -3.94 -27.91
C LYS A 623 12.99 -2.76 -27.82
N MET A 624 13.76 -2.63 -26.74
CA MET A 624 14.76 -1.57 -26.57
C MET A 624 15.81 -1.60 -27.69
N HIS A 625 16.38 -2.77 -27.99
CA HIS A 625 17.31 -2.93 -29.12
C HIS A 625 16.68 -2.54 -30.46
N SER A 626 15.46 -3.02 -30.72
CA SER A 626 14.71 -2.69 -31.93
C SER A 626 14.50 -1.18 -32.09
N LEU A 627 14.19 -0.46 -31.00
CA LEU A 627 14.03 1.00 -31.02
C LEU A 627 15.36 1.72 -31.31
N ILE A 628 16.45 1.29 -30.67
CA ILE A 628 17.79 1.87 -30.86
C ILE A 628 18.22 1.76 -32.33
N GLU A 629 18.04 0.58 -32.93
CA GLU A 629 18.37 0.32 -34.34
C GLU A 629 17.44 1.06 -35.29
N LYS A 630 16.12 0.97 -35.08
CA LYS A 630 15.11 1.58 -35.97
C LYS A 630 15.26 3.10 -36.07
N TYR A 631 15.55 3.78 -34.95
CA TYR A 631 15.61 5.24 -34.89
C TYR A 631 17.03 5.81 -34.86
N GLN A 632 18.05 4.95 -34.99
CA GLN A 632 19.46 5.32 -35.02
C GLN A 632 19.84 6.23 -33.85
N LEU A 633 19.64 5.71 -32.63
CA LEU A 633 19.78 6.50 -31.40
C LEU A 633 21.24 6.66 -30.91
N LYS A 634 22.20 5.97 -31.53
CA LYS A 634 23.62 6.08 -31.17
C LYS A 634 24.09 7.54 -31.22
N GLY A 635 24.82 7.96 -30.20
CA GLY A 635 25.31 9.33 -30.03
C GLY A 635 24.39 10.28 -29.28
N GLN A 636 23.13 9.90 -29.03
CA GLN A 636 22.14 10.70 -28.29
C GLN A 636 21.49 9.91 -27.15
N PHE A 637 21.78 8.62 -27.06
CA PHE A 637 21.18 7.68 -26.14
C PHE A 637 22.23 6.84 -25.43
N ARG A 638 22.01 6.60 -24.14
CA ARG A 638 22.83 5.75 -23.28
C ARG A 638 21.93 4.84 -22.46
N TRP A 639 22.15 3.53 -22.56
CA TRP A 639 21.46 2.54 -21.73
C TRP A 639 22.45 1.90 -20.75
N ILE A 640 22.15 2.00 -19.47
CA ILE A 640 22.96 1.55 -18.35
C ILE A 640 22.27 0.37 -17.66
N ALA A 641 23.05 -0.62 -17.24
CA ALA A 641 22.56 -1.80 -16.53
C ALA A 641 21.99 -1.41 -15.16
N ALA A 642 21.13 -2.26 -14.60
CA ALA A 642 20.53 -2.03 -13.29
C ALA A 642 21.59 -1.72 -12.19
N GLN A 643 21.38 -0.64 -11.44
CA GLN A 643 22.32 -0.15 -10.44
C GLN A 643 21.88 -0.55 -9.03
N THR A 644 22.78 -1.15 -8.25
CA THR A 644 22.48 -1.67 -6.90
C THR A 644 23.06 -0.84 -5.75
N ASP A 645 24.06 0.02 -6.02
CA ASP A 645 24.67 0.90 -5.03
C ASP A 645 23.84 2.19 -4.86
N ARG A 646 23.03 2.25 -3.80
CA ARG A 646 22.20 3.44 -3.48
C ARG A 646 23.02 4.71 -3.30
N THR A 647 24.23 4.62 -2.72
CA THR A 647 25.07 5.79 -2.47
C THR A 647 25.60 6.37 -3.79
N ARG A 648 26.04 5.51 -4.73
CA ARG A 648 26.40 5.94 -6.09
C ARG A 648 25.18 6.47 -6.85
N ASN A 649 24.02 5.85 -6.70
CA ASN A 649 22.77 6.30 -7.35
C ASN A 649 22.35 7.71 -6.89
N GLY A 650 22.46 8.00 -5.59
CA GLY A 650 22.22 9.36 -5.08
C GLY A 650 23.12 10.40 -5.74
N GLU A 651 24.39 10.08 -5.95
CA GLU A 651 25.32 10.98 -6.65
C GLU A 651 25.02 11.07 -8.14
N LEU A 652 24.59 9.98 -8.78
CA LEU A 652 24.15 9.99 -10.18
C LEU A 652 22.99 10.98 -10.39
N TYR A 653 21.94 10.95 -9.56
CA TYR A 653 20.84 11.93 -9.63
C TYR A 653 21.34 13.38 -9.55
N ARG A 654 22.29 13.67 -8.64
CA ARG A 654 22.89 15.00 -8.49
C ARG A 654 23.74 15.40 -9.69
N CYS A 655 24.51 14.48 -10.26
CA CYS A 655 25.26 14.71 -11.49
C CYS A 655 24.32 15.01 -12.68
N ILE A 656 23.16 14.36 -12.77
CA ILE A 656 22.15 14.72 -13.78
C ILE A 656 21.61 16.14 -13.53
N ALA A 657 21.35 16.51 -12.28
CA ALA A 657 20.91 17.86 -11.92
C ALA A 657 21.97 18.94 -12.26
N ASP A 658 23.27 18.62 -12.16
CA ASP A 658 24.35 19.51 -12.60
C ASP A 658 24.27 19.82 -14.11
N THR A 659 23.78 18.89 -14.93
CA THR A 659 23.54 19.10 -16.38
C THR A 659 22.28 19.92 -16.69
N ARG A 660 21.53 20.37 -15.67
CA ARG A 660 20.18 20.94 -15.81
C ARG A 660 19.22 20.00 -16.55
N GLY A 661 19.41 18.70 -16.33
CA GLY A 661 18.59 17.63 -16.86
C GLY A 661 17.23 17.50 -16.17
N ALA A 662 16.53 16.41 -16.45
CA ALA A 662 15.25 16.09 -15.79
C ALA A 662 15.11 14.58 -15.56
N PHE A 663 14.39 14.21 -14.50
CA PHE A 663 13.94 12.83 -14.30
C PHE A 663 12.61 12.61 -15.00
N VAL A 664 12.45 11.47 -15.69
CA VAL A 664 11.19 11.09 -16.31
C VAL A 664 10.76 9.71 -15.83
N GLN A 665 9.58 9.63 -15.23
CA GLN A 665 8.90 8.39 -14.83
C GLN A 665 7.73 8.16 -15.80
N PRO A 666 7.85 7.24 -16.80
CA PRO A 666 6.86 7.07 -17.86
C PRO A 666 5.89 5.89 -17.64
N ALA A 667 5.73 5.39 -16.42
CA ALA A 667 5.00 4.14 -16.18
C ALA A 667 3.54 4.26 -16.59
N HIS A 668 2.98 3.18 -17.13
CA HIS A 668 1.53 3.08 -17.35
C HIS A 668 0.75 3.21 -16.04
N TYR A 669 1.34 2.76 -14.94
CA TYR A 669 0.85 2.97 -13.59
C TYR A 669 2.01 2.85 -12.59
N GLU A 670 2.09 3.77 -11.64
CA GLU A 670 3.08 3.71 -10.56
C GLU A 670 2.36 3.77 -9.21
N ALA A 671 2.50 2.73 -8.38
CA ALA A 671 1.74 2.64 -7.13
C ALA A 671 2.12 3.74 -6.13
N PHE A 672 3.40 4.08 -6.08
CA PHE A 672 3.92 5.16 -5.23
C PHE A 672 4.95 6.01 -5.98
N GLY A 673 6.10 5.43 -6.33
CA GLY A 673 7.16 6.12 -7.06
C GLY A 673 8.26 6.67 -6.18
N LEU A 674 8.97 5.80 -5.43
CA LEU A 674 10.14 6.22 -4.63
C LEU A 674 11.18 6.97 -5.47
N THR A 675 11.41 6.56 -6.72
CA THR A 675 12.36 7.24 -7.62
C THR A 675 11.96 8.68 -7.93
N VAL A 676 10.67 9.02 -7.90
CA VAL A 676 10.19 10.41 -8.01
C VAL A 676 10.63 11.21 -6.78
N ILE A 677 10.45 10.67 -5.58
CA ILE A 677 10.90 11.31 -4.34
C ILE A 677 12.43 11.42 -4.31
N GLU A 678 13.17 10.38 -4.70
CA GLU A 678 14.63 10.39 -4.77
C GLU A 678 15.15 11.49 -5.71
N ALA A 679 14.57 11.59 -6.91
CA ALA A 679 14.91 12.62 -7.90
C ALA A 679 14.62 14.04 -7.36
N MET A 680 13.41 14.26 -6.85
CA MET A 680 13.00 15.55 -6.28
C MET A 680 13.84 15.91 -5.05
N SER A 681 14.20 14.95 -4.19
CA SER A 681 15.09 15.14 -3.03
C SER A 681 16.50 15.60 -3.42
N CYS A 682 16.94 15.21 -4.62
CA CYS A 682 18.22 15.65 -5.19
C CYS A 682 18.12 17.02 -5.90
N GLY A 683 16.92 17.60 -5.99
CA GLY A 683 16.65 18.83 -6.74
C GLY A 683 16.55 18.62 -8.26
N LEU A 684 16.34 17.39 -8.72
CA LEU A 684 16.17 17.10 -10.14
C LEU A 684 14.71 17.32 -10.55
N VAL A 685 14.48 18.22 -11.51
CA VAL A 685 13.14 18.50 -12.05
C VAL A 685 12.54 17.21 -12.60
N THR A 686 11.30 16.91 -12.22
CA THR A 686 10.70 15.60 -12.47
C THR A 686 9.41 15.70 -13.30
N PHE A 687 9.32 14.85 -14.30
CA PHE A 687 8.11 14.53 -15.06
C PHE A 687 7.68 13.12 -14.68
N ALA A 688 6.45 12.93 -14.21
CA ALA A 688 5.98 11.61 -13.80
C ALA A 688 4.57 11.32 -14.30
N THR A 689 4.27 10.03 -14.44
CA THR A 689 2.95 9.54 -14.84
C THR A 689 1.84 10.16 -13.98
N ASN A 690 0.74 10.55 -14.62
CA ASN A 690 -0.50 10.95 -13.93
C ASN A 690 -1.31 9.75 -13.40
N GLN A 691 -0.80 8.53 -13.58
CA GLN A 691 -1.45 7.29 -13.16
C GLN A 691 -0.83 6.72 -11.88
N GLY A 692 -1.48 6.95 -10.75
CA GLY A 692 -1.14 6.37 -9.46
C GLY A 692 -0.46 7.36 -8.49
N GLY A 693 0.45 6.87 -7.66
CA GLY A 693 1.09 7.64 -6.58
C GLY A 693 1.81 8.93 -7.02
N PRO A 694 2.52 8.98 -8.16
CA PRO A 694 3.18 10.22 -8.58
C PRO A 694 2.22 11.39 -8.84
N ALA A 695 0.95 11.10 -9.17
CA ALA A 695 -0.09 12.11 -9.34
C ALA A 695 -0.44 12.86 -8.04
N GLU A 696 -0.12 12.26 -6.88
CA GLU A 696 -0.24 12.92 -5.57
C GLU A 696 1.07 13.56 -5.13
N ILE A 697 2.22 12.99 -5.52
CA ILE A 697 3.54 13.50 -5.15
C ILE A 697 3.79 14.86 -5.80
N ILE A 698 3.54 14.94 -7.10
CA ILE A 698 3.76 16.15 -7.89
C ILE A 698 2.51 17.02 -7.89
N VAL A 699 2.72 18.32 -7.73
CA VAL A 699 1.74 19.34 -8.05
C VAL A 699 2.09 19.86 -9.45
N ASP A 700 1.29 19.47 -10.44
CA ASP A 700 1.54 19.75 -11.86
C ASP A 700 1.75 21.24 -12.12
N GLY A 701 2.85 21.58 -12.81
CA GLY A 701 3.22 22.95 -13.11
C GLY A 701 3.76 23.77 -11.93
N VAL A 702 3.93 23.15 -10.74
CA VAL A 702 4.49 23.80 -9.54
C VAL A 702 5.77 23.08 -9.09
N SER A 703 5.65 21.84 -8.63
CA SER A 703 6.79 21.05 -8.09
C SER A 703 7.37 20.04 -9.10
N GLY A 704 6.78 19.98 -10.29
CA GLY A 704 7.12 19.07 -11.38
C GLY A 704 6.00 19.04 -12.40
N PHE A 705 5.97 18.00 -13.25
CA PHE A 705 4.97 17.88 -14.31
C PHE A 705 4.36 16.49 -14.40
N HIS A 706 3.07 16.44 -14.73
CA HIS A 706 2.36 15.23 -15.07
C HIS A 706 2.44 14.91 -16.57
N ILE A 707 2.78 13.67 -16.88
CA ILE A 707 2.77 13.10 -18.23
C ILE A 707 1.75 11.97 -18.32
N ASP A 708 1.11 11.81 -19.48
CA ASP A 708 0.16 10.74 -19.74
C ASP A 708 0.85 9.61 -20.52
N PRO A 709 1.04 8.43 -19.92
CA PRO A 709 1.73 7.32 -20.58
C PRO A 709 0.97 6.74 -21.77
N SER A 710 -0.31 7.07 -21.93
CA SER A 710 -1.12 6.69 -23.10
C SER A 710 -0.96 7.67 -24.28
N ASN A 711 -0.46 8.89 -24.03
CA ASN A 711 -0.22 9.92 -25.03
C ASN A 711 1.24 10.37 -25.02
N GLY A 712 2.09 9.56 -25.68
CA GLY A 712 3.52 9.81 -25.76
C GLY A 712 3.91 11.07 -26.53
N GLU A 713 3.11 11.48 -27.52
CA GLU A 713 3.37 12.69 -28.31
C GLU A 713 3.20 13.94 -27.45
N GLU A 714 2.03 14.10 -26.81
CA GLU A 714 1.78 15.19 -25.84
C GLU A 714 2.80 15.19 -24.71
N SER A 715 3.10 14.01 -24.15
CA SER A 715 4.08 13.89 -23.07
C SER A 715 5.48 14.33 -23.51
N SER A 716 5.91 13.97 -24.72
CA SER A 716 7.19 14.41 -25.27
C SER A 716 7.22 15.92 -25.55
N ASP A 717 6.12 16.49 -26.06
CA ASP A 717 6.02 17.93 -26.34
C ASP A 717 6.03 18.76 -25.06
N LYS A 718 5.39 18.29 -23.98
CA LYS A 718 5.52 18.94 -22.65
C LYS A 718 6.96 19.03 -22.18
N ILE A 719 7.76 17.98 -22.41
CA ILE A 719 9.17 17.96 -22.04
C ILE A 719 9.96 18.93 -22.94
N VAL A 720 9.67 18.96 -24.24
CA VAL A 720 10.26 19.92 -25.18
C VAL A 720 10.00 21.35 -24.73
N ASP A 721 8.75 21.71 -24.46
CA ASP A 721 8.34 23.06 -24.07
C ASP A 721 9.06 23.51 -22.79
N PHE A 722 9.30 22.59 -21.85
CA PHE A 722 10.08 22.88 -20.66
C PHE A 722 11.54 23.23 -20.97
N PHE A 723 12.23 22.41 -21.77
CA PHE A 723 13.64 22.67 -22.13
C PHE A 723 13.79 23.89 -23.05
N GLU A 724 12.85 24.16 -23.94
CA GLU A 724 12.82 25.40 -24.74
C GLU A 724 12.70 26.64 -23.84
N LYS A 725 11.83 26.60 -22.81
CA LYS A 725 11.75 27.68 -21.81
C LYS A 725 13.03 27.82 -21.00
N CYS A 726 13.68 26.71 -20.62
CA CYS A 726 14.97 26.76 -19.92
C CYS A 726 16.08 27.42 -20.76
N ASN A 727 16.04 27.26 -22.08
CA ASN A 727 16.98 27.93 -22.99
C ASN A 727 16.73 29.44 -23.09
N ILE A 728 15.49 29.89 -22.86
CA ILE A 728 15.12 31.32 -22.83
C ILE A 728 15.44 31.93 -21.46
N ASP A 729 15.08 31.25 -20.37
CA ASP A 729 15.34 31.66 -18.99
C ASP A 729 15.97 30.50 -18.21
N PRO A 730 17.29 30.53 -17.96
CA PRO A 730 17.97 29.52 -17.15
C PRO A 730 17.44 29.40 -15.71
N ASN A 731 16.80 30.44 -15.17
CA ASN A 731 16.21 30.39 -13.83
C ASN A 731 14.93 29.55 -13.79
N TYR A 732 14.29 29.31 -14.94
CA TYR A 732 13.08 28.49 -15.02
C TYR A 732 13.33 27.09 -14.47
N TRP A 733 14.47 26.48 -14.76
CA TRP A 733 14.85 25.18 -14.21
C TRP A 733 15.03 25.23 -12.68
N ASN A 734 15.70 26.26 -12.17
CA ASN A 734 15.98 26.44 -10.74
C ASN A 734 14.69 26.63 -9.93
N MET A 735 13.69 27.28 -10.51
CA MET A 735 12.36 27.44 -9.90
C MET A 735 11.74 26.07 -9.61
N PHE A 736 11.60 25.21 -10.63
CA PHE A 736 11.04 23.86 -10.44
C PHE A 736 11.89 22.96 -9.54
N SER A 737 13.22 23.10 -9.60
CA SER A 737 14.13 22.40 -8.67
C SER A 737 13.85 22.78 -7.21
N THR A 738 13.68 24.08 -6.94
CA THR A 738 13.39 24.60 -5.59
C THR A 738 12.01 24.19 -5.10
N GLU A 739 10.98 24.32 -5.95
CA GLU A 739 9.61 23.90 -5.62
C GLU A 739 9.52 22.38 -5.39
N GLY A 740 10.27 21.58 -6.17
CA GLY A 740 10.39 20.14 -5.97
C GLY A 740 11.01 19.79 -4.61
N LEU A 741 12.09 20.47 -4.24
CA LEU A 741 12.73 20.31 -2.93
C LEU A 741 11.80 20.70 -1.78
N GLN A 742 11.10 21.83 -1.91
CA GLN A 742 10.14 22.29 -0.91
C GLN A 742 9.03 21.25 -0.72
N ARG A 743 8.43 20.77 -1.82
CA ARG A 743 7.40 19.72 -1.80
C ARG A 743 7.83 18.49 -1.02
N ILE A 744 9.05 17.98 -1.24
CA ILE A 744 9.58 16.83 -0.50
C ILE A 744 9.74 17.16 0.98
N SER A 745 10.35 18.30 1.31
CA SER A 745 10.61 18.69 2.70
C SER A 745 9.34 18.81 3.55
N GLU A 746 8.23 19.24 2.93
CA GLU A 746 6.95 19.46 3.60
C GLU A 746 6.08 18.20 3.72
N CYS A 747 6.27 17.21 2.83
CA CYS A 747 5.32 16.09 2.69
C CYS A 747 5.94 14.69 2.73
N TYR A 748 7.17 14.51 2.25
CA TYR A 748 7.75 13.20 1.92
C TYR A 748 9.11 12.99 2.60
N THR A 749 9.12 13.09 3.93
CA THR A 749 10.32 12.81 4.74
C THR A 749 10.06 11.73 5.78
N TRP A 750 11.08 10.95 6.09
CA TRP A 750 10.99 9.93 7.15
C TRP A 750 10.74 10.53 8.54
N LYS A 751 11.16 11.77 8.78
CA LYS A 751 10.86 12.50 10.02
C LYS A 751 9.37 12.78 10.18
N ILE A 752 8.71 13.29 9.14
CA ILE A 752 7.25 13.52 9.14
C ILE A 752 6.52 12.18 9.31
N TYR A 753 6.97 11.14 8.59
CA TYR A 753 6.44 9.79 8.71
C TYR A 753 6.50 9.28 10.16
N ALA A 754 7.68 9.28 10.79
CA ALA A 754 7.88 8.76 12.13
C ALA A 754 7.05 9.51 13.17
N ASN A 755 7.04 10.85 13.09
CA ASN A 755 6.22 11.68 13.97
C ASN A 755 4.73 11.31 13.85
N ARG A 756 4.23 11.16 12.62
CA ARG A 756 2.84 10.83 12.33
C ARG A 756 2.46 9.43 12.81
N VAL A 757 3.30 8.42 12.58
CA VAL A 757 3.04 7.04 13.03
C VAL A 757 3.03 6.92 14.55
N ILE A 758 3.96 7.57 15.26
CA ILE A 758 3.98 7.54 16.73
C ILE A 758 2.77 8.29 17.30
N ASN A 759 2.37 9.42 16.69
CA ASN A 759 1.12 10.11 17.07
C ASN A 759 -0.11 9.20 16.89
N MET A 760 -0.20 8.47 15.77
CA MET A 760 -1.26 7.49 15.58
C MET A 760 -1.22 6.42 16.67
N GLY A 761 -0.05 5.86 16.99
CA GLY A 761 0.11 4.90 18.07
C GLY A 761 -0.51 5.37 19.39
N SER A 762 -0.22 6.61 19.79
CA SER A 762 -0.75 7.22 21.01
C SER A 762 -2.24 7.57 20.94
N THR A 763 -2.73 8.10 19.81
CA THR A 763 -4.14 8.49 19.67
C THR A 763 -5.04 7.26 19.55
N TYR A 764 -4.66 6.28 18.73
CA TYR A 764 -5.45 5.06 18.54
C TYR A 764 -5.38 4.13 19.76
N SER A 765 -4.33 4.19 20.60
CA SER A 765 -4.34 3.45 21.86
C SER A 765 -5.41 3.97 22.82
N TYR A 766 -5.63 5.29 22.87
CA TYR A 766 -6.73 5.87 23.64
C TYR A 766 -8.09 5.61 22.98
N TRP A 767 -8.20 5.76 21.66
CA TRP A 767 -9.42 5.43 20.92
C TRP A 767 -9.86 3.97 21.15
N ARG A 768 -8.89 3.04 21.16
CA ARG A 768 -9.12 1.64 21.49
C ARG A 768 -9.61 1.46 22.92
N HIS A 769 -9.09 2.23 23.88
CA HIS A 769 -9.54 2.18 25.27
C HIS A 769 -11.02 2.58 25.39
N LEU A 770 -11.49 3.54 24.60
CA LEU A 770 -12.87 4.01 24.62
C LEU A 770 -13.86 3.05 23.94
N ASN A 771 -13.41 2.22 23.00
CA ASN A 771 -14.29 1.37 22.17
C ASN A 771 -14.03 -0.14 22.40
N LYS A 772 -13.72 -0.53 23.65
CA LYS A 772 -13.35 -1.92 24.02
C LYS A 772 -14.40 -2.96 23.66
N ASP A 773 -15.68 -2.71 23.96
CA ASP A 773 -16.75 -3.69 23.79
C ASP A 773 -16.99 -4.01 22.31
N GLN A 774 -16.99 -2.98 21.47
CA GLN A 774 -17.10 -3.15 20.03
C GLN A 774 -15.89 -3.87 19.46
N LYS A 775 -14.67 -3.51 19.91
CA LYS A 775 -13.45 -4.21 19.49
C LYS A 775 -13.53 -5.69 19.85
N LEU A 776 -14.05 -6.03 21.03
CA LEU A 776 -14.24 -7.41 21.46
C LEU A 776 -15.24 -8.15 20.57
N ALA A 777 -16.39 -7.54 20.24
CA ALA A 777 -17.37 -8.14 19.32
C ALA A 777 -16.75 -8.43 17.93
N LYS A 778 -16.04 -7.44 17.36
CA LYS A 778 -15.35 -7.59 16.08
C LYS A 778 -14.27 -8.68 16.13
N GLN A 779 -13.52 -8.75 17.22
CA GLN A 779 -12.52 -9.81 17.45
C GLN A 779 -13.15 -11.21 17.50
N ARG A 780 -14.33 -11.40 18.09
CA ARG A 780 -15.01 -12.71 18.10
C ARG A 780 -15.37 -13.17 16.70
N TYR A 781 -15.89 -12.26 15.86
CA TYR A 781 -16.19 -12.58 14.46
C TYR A 781 -14.92 -12.93 13.67
N ILE A 782 -13.86 -12.13 13.83
CA ILE A 782 -12.56 -12.40 13.21
C ILE A 782 -11.98 -13.74 13.68
N HIS A 783 -12.08 -14.08 14.97
CA HIS A 783 -11.62 -15.36 15.49
C HIS A 783 -12.39 -16.53 14.88
N SER A 784 -13.71 -16.43 14.74
CA SER A 784 -14.51 -17.47 14.06
C SER A 784 -14.07 -17.61 12.59
N PHE A 785 -13.89 -16.50 11.88
CA PHE A 785 -13.44 -16.51 10.48
C PHE A 785 -12.03 -17.10 10.33
N TYR A 786 -11.09 -16.73 11.20
CA TYR A 786 -9.75 -17.31 11.23
C TYR A 786 -9.77 -18.82 11.51
N ASN A 787 -10.53 -19.25 12.52
CA ASN A 787 -10.53 -20.65 12.95
C ASN A 787 -11.25 -21.59 11.98
N LEU A 788 -12.36 -21.14 11.39
CA LEU A 788 -13.25 -21.97 10.58
C LEU A 788 -12.97 -21.84 9.08
N GLN A 789 -12.44 -20.71 8.62
CA GLN A 789 -12.09 -20.50 7.20
C GLN A 789 -10.58 -20.56 6.98
N TYR A 790 -9.84 -19.57 7.48
CA TYR A 790 -8.40 -19.45 7.20
C TYR A 790 -7.62 -20.72 7.55
N ARG A 791 -7.78 -21.26 8.76
CA ARG A 791 -7.08 -22.49 9.17
C ARG A 791 -7.40 -23.70 8.29
N ASN A 792 -8.59 -23.79 7.72
CA ASN A 792 -8.97 -24.91 6.86
C ASN A 792 -8.38 -24.74 5.46
N LEU A 793 -8.36 -23.52 4.92
CA LEU A 793 -7.68 -23.19 3.67
C LEU A 793 -6.17 -23.50 3.77
N VAL A 794 -5.53 -23.11 4.87
CA VAL A 794 -4.10 -23.33 5.05
C VAL A 794 -3.70 -24.81 5.07
N LYS A 795 -4.57 -25.73 5.51
CA LYS A 795 -4.30 -27.17 5.51
C LYS A 795 -4.16 -27.76 4.11
N THR A 796 -4.68 -27.10 3.08
CA THR A 796 -4.59 -27.59 1.69
C THR A 796 -3.25 -27.23 1.05
N ILE A 797 -2.49 -26.30 1.64
CA ILE A 797 -1.20 -25.84 1.13
C ILE A 797 -0.11 -26.87 1.52
N PRO A 798 0.65 -27.42 0.55
CA PRO A 798 1.69 -28.38 0.83
C PRO A 798 2.81 -27.80 1.71
N ILE A 799 3.12 -28.48 2.82
CA ILE A 799 4.30 -28.16 3.63
C ILE A 799 5.55 -28.66 2.91
N LEU A 800 6.54 -27.79 2.76
CA LEU A 800 7.83 -28.15 2.16
C LEU A 800 8.63 -29.03 3.13
N SER A 801 9.34 -30.02 2.57
CA SER A 801 10.22 -30.92 3.33
C SER A 801 11.66 -30.82 2.83
N ASP A 802 12.60 -30.80 3.77
CA ASP A 802 14.04 -30.85 3.52
C ASP A 802 14.58 -32.25 3.18
N ILE A 803 13.73 -33.27 3.25
CA ILE A 803 14.07 -34.64 2.87
C ILE A 803 13.96 -34.79 1.33
N PRO A 804 14.99 -35.33 0.64
CA PRO A 804 14.90 -35.60 -0.80
C PRO A 804 13.72 -36.50 -1.13
N ARG A 805 12.86 -36.10 -2.08
CA ARG A 805 11.81 -36.99 -2.59
C ARG A 805 12.47 -38.14 -3.38
N PRO A 806 12.03 -39.40 -3.21
CA PRO A 806 12.47 -40.48 -4.10
C PRO A 806 12.08 -40.13 -5.56
N PRO A 807 12.87 -40.59 -6.55
CA PRO A 807 12.61 -40.28 -7.95
C PRO A 807 11.20 -40.75 -8.34
N PRO A 808 10.51 -39.99 -9.22
CA PRO A 808 9.19 -40.39 -9.69
C PRO A 808 9.28 -41.77 -10.38
N PRO A 809 8.28 -42.64 -10.20
CA PRO A 809 8.25 -43.91 -10.90
C PRO A 809 8.26 -43.67 -12.41
N PRO A 810 8.92 -44.54 -13.20
CA PRO A 810 9.02 -44.37 -14.64
C PRO A 810 7.62 -44.27 -15.25
N PRO A 811 7.41 -43.40 -16.26
CA PRO A 811 6.10 -43.21 -16.86
C PRO A 811 5.58 -44.55 -17.40
N LYS A 812 4.36 -44.91 -17.00
CA LYS A 812 3.68 -46.11 -17.52
C LYS A 812 3.58 -45.99 -19.05
N PRO A 813 3.88 -47.07 -19.82
CA PRO A 813 3.78 -47.03 -21.27
C PRO A 813 2.36 -46.62 -21.69
N LEU A 814 2.27 -45.61 -22.56
CA LEU A 814 1.03 -45.20 -23.20
C LEU A 814 0.44 -46.38 -23.97
N VAL A 815 -0.62 -46.97 -23.44
CA VAL A 815 -1.43 -47.96 -24.16
C VAL A 815 -2.13 -47.23 -25.30
N LYS A 816 -1.73 -47.50 -26.54
CA LYS A 816 -2.42 -47.03 -27.75
C LYS A 816 -3.86 -47.54 -27.74
N PRO A 817 -4.87 -46.72 -28.09
CA PRO A 817 -6.24 -47.20 -28.22
C PRO A 817 -6.33 -48.19 -29.39
N SER A 818 -6.69 -49.44 -29.12
CA SER A 818 -6.93 -50.44 -30.15
C SER A 818 -8.22 -50.13 -30.90
N SER A 819 -8.13 -50.00 -32.22
CA SER A 819 -9.25 -49.87 -33.15
C SER A 819 -10.28 -50.98 -32.97
N ALA A 820 -11.55 -50.58 -32.85
CA ALA A 820 -12.70 -51.47 -32.82
C ALA A 820 -12.75 -52.39 -34.04
N LYS A 821 -12.84 -53.70 -33.80
CA LYS A 821 -13.45 -54.68 -34.72
C LYS A 821 -14.37 -55.56 -33.91
N GLY A 822 -15.65 -55.53 -34.25
CA GLY A 822 -16.71 -56.22 -33.53
C GLY A 822 -16.58 -57.74 -33.57
N LYS A 823 -17.20 -58.38 -32.58
CA LYS A 823 -17.78 -59.72 -32.69
C LYS A 823 -18.72 -60.01 -31.52
N ARG A 824 -19.98 -60.25 -31.89
CA ARG A 824 -20.95 -61.21 -31.35
C ARG A 824 -21.01 -61.45 -29.83
N THR A 825 -22.19 -61.09 -29.32
CA THR A 825 -22.96 -61.74 -28.25
C THR A 825 -22.68 -63.24 -28.07
N GLN A 826 -22.32 -63.63 -26.85
CA GLN A 826 -22.77 -64.87 -26.23
C GLN A 826 -22.77 -64.73 -24.70
N SER A 827 -23.87 -65.20 -24.12
CA SER A 827 -24.22 -65.20 -22.71
C SER A 827 -23.43 -66.25 -21.91
N ARG A 828 -23.15 -65.96 -20.64
CA ARG A 828 -23.37 -66.91 -19.54
C ARG A 828 -23.24 -66.23 -18.16
N LEU A 829 -24.26 -66.47 -17.35
CA LEU A 829 -24.31 -66.23 -15.92
C LEU A 829 -23.26 -67.06 -15.18
N SER A 830 -22.72 -66.52 -14.09
CA SER A 830 -22.65 -67.25 -12.82
C SER A 830 -22.60 -66.30 -11.62
N PHE A 831 -23.25 -66.77 -10.57
CA PHE A 831 -23.66 -66.07 -9.35
C PHE A 831 -22.52 -65.96 -8.31
N ARG A 832 -22.65 -64.93 -7.46
CA ARG A 832 -22.37 -64.83 -6.01
C ARG A 832 -21.39 -65.83 -5.37
N LEU A 833 -20.49 -65.33 -4.51
CA LEU A 833 -20.64 -65.43 -3.04
C LEU A 833 -19.57 -64.64 -2.26
N PHE A 834 -20.04 -64.15 -1.12
CA PHE A 834 -19.46 -63.38 -0.02
C PHE A 834 -18.02 -63.69 0.43
N GLY A 835 -17.31 -62.62 0.84
CA GLY A 835 -16.98 -62.37 2.25
C GLY A 835 -15.68 -62.96 2.80
N ALA A 836 -14.69 -62.09 3.04
CA ALA A 836 -14.19 -61.71 4.37
C ALA A 836 -13.21 -60.54 4.19
#